data_AF-A0A813GDT0-F1
#
_entry.id   AF-A0A813GDT0-F1
#
_cell.length_a   1.000
_cell.length_b   1.000
_cell.length_c   1.000
_cell.angle_alpha   90.00
_cell.angle_beta   90.00
_cell.angle_gamma   90.00
#
_symmetry.space_group_name_H-M   'P 1'
#
loop_
_entity.id
_entity.type
_entity.pdbx_description
1 polymer ?
#
loop_
_entity_poly.entity_id
_entity_poly.type
_entity_poly.pdbx_seq_one_letter_code
_entity_poly.pdbx_strand_id
1 'polypeptide(L)'
;MALAGAAKESPPADSTRRDPTDARGQELIGRDVGMPRPVFEESAPPAVAVWDDALSPELFRRVRESIDDLCVWRVKSPSGLCTFWLPREAQPKTAAEVAGRALLKLLGHKPEEFVGIEWWCRNQSAIMGAHFHYDTALSVPGSSHREVEERTDFRRPTYSSVLYLGDVGGPTVVLDQVADRSGHSPPVPHAGCSVATKRNRYLAFPGELRHGGVSFGSHSGVDCREPRFVILYNFWKDFAPGPPACQTPDFSHYRPVCSTAPTARHLLVPEEAVRLLNCPHDSSPARRVTPSLVVKPEEMDHSVPVEDLPTSLPMPSKEVLSATHGQGVLRLEWGQAARQLLASDGKTTEENPDRALASKIRHQLVPNGRHAGSAANSVRLAAGRGAAWKLLDALLELWLEQEGPEGKLQTSWPDDDFCDSGNTEGGVRVLGYGPGVAGILKPAGVTTEEAVRQLSQQLAYERHMPEPVDLHIVSRLDHPTSGVLPLALGAAECAAAKWLEAQFAGRLVGKEYVCLCEGPSLGPTGYQGNVSTPLHTVELDGGRASRTEVSPLGRQSFTGYEVLARYMPPASSDPSFPSHDCEPGVDGRDEEGAKVRELMLLRVRPLTGRTHQIRVHLASIDRPLVGDLTYGAKETSVLRSCPRLFLHCRRIEVRDLSGKPFVTKSELPHELEGIVLLVAINGVILIGYKAFFGGGGGAGRSCSARHILMKLEDDIQKAKARIEAGEKFGKVARDCREGGSLGTFSPGQMVPAFDRVCFDPDTKVGEVLGPVQTHFGFHLIIVDARQGVDPEVSKELKEEKKGE
;
A
#
# COMPACT_ATOMS: atom_id res chain seq x y z
N MET A 1 6.91 -36.90 -70.14
CA MET A 1 6.53 -37.65 -68.93
C MET A 1 5.64 -36.73 -68.11
N ALA A 2 4.38 -36.54 -68.52
CA ALA A 2 3.18 -37.30 -68.12
C ALA A 2 2.73 -36.97 -66.68
N LEU A 3 1.53 -36.47 -66.36
CA LEU A 3 0.31 -36.12 -67.12
C LEU A 3 -0.61 -35.31 -66.16
N ALA A 4 -1.07 -34.12 -66.61
CA ALA A 4 -2.47 -33.61 -66.64
C ALA A 4 -3.41 -33.70 -65.41
N GLY A 5 -4.32 -32.75 -65.10
CA GLY A 5 -4.87 -31.59 -65.82
C GLY A 5 -5.56 -30.61 -64.85
N ALA A 6 -5.65 -29.30 -65.16
CA ALA A 6 -6.79 -28.58 -65.77
C ALA A 6 -8.06 -28.59 -64.87
N ALA A 7 -8.75 -27.49 -64.54
CA ALA A 7 -9.00 -26.21 -65.21
C ALA A 7 -9.38 -25.12 -64.14
N LYS A 8 -8.87 -23.88 -64.17
CA LYS A 8 -9.41 -22.64 -64.83
C LYS A 8 -10.85 -22.28 -64.43
N GLU A 9 -11.29 -21.04 -64.20
CA GLU A 9 -10.75 -19.67 -64.18
C GLU A 9 -11.95 -18.80 -63.69
N SER A 10 -11.69 -17.72 -62.96
CA SER A 10 -12.69 -16.66 -62.64
C SER A 10 -12.80 -15.65 -63.79
N PRO A 11 -13.89 -14.89 -63.90
CA PRO A 11 -13.76 -13.46 -64.22
C PRO A 11 -14.73 -12.53 -63.42
N PRO A 12 -14.56 -11.19 -63.49
CA PRO A 12 -14.69 -10.30 -62.33
C PRO A 12 -15.73 -9.16 -62.44
N ALA A 13 -15.91 -8.47 -61.30
CA ALA A 13 -16.26 -7.06 -61.04
C ALA A 13 -17.29 -6.31 -61.93
N ASP A 14 -18.29 -5.65 -61.31
CA ASP A 14 -18.35 -4.17 -61.15
C ASP A 14 -19.66 -3.68 -60.46
N SER A 15 -19.50 -2.55 -59.77
CA SER A 15 -20.36 -1.58 -59.10
C SER A 15 -21.88 -1.52 -59.33
N THR A 16 -22.62 -1.24 -58.24
CA THR A 16 -23.55 -0.09 -58.16
C THR A 16 -23.85 0.32 -56.70
N ARG A 17 -23.78 1.63 -56.44
CA ARG A 17 -24.15 2.35 -55.21
C ARG A 17 -25.60 2.10 -54.77
N ARG A 18 -25.86 2.15 -53.45
CA ARG A 18 -26.85 3.05 -52.77
C ARG A 18 -26.87 2.79 -51.26
N ASP A 19 -26.58 3.83 -50.47
CA ASP A 19 -27.20 4.07 -49.16
C ASP A 19 -28.53 4.83 -49.46
N PRO A 20 -29.67 4.66 -48.76
CA PRO A 20 -29.78 5.02 -47.34
C PRO A 20 -30.81 4.20 -46.49
N THR A 21 -30.70 4.36 -45.17
CA THR A 21 -31.78 4.34 -44.14
C THR A 21 -33.17 3.79 -44.53
N ASP A 22 -33.68 2.74 -43.88
CA ASP A 22 -34.85 2.83 -42.98
C ASP A 22 -35.18 1.49 -42.29
N ALA A 23 -35.94 1.60 -41.21
CA ALA A 23 -36.39 0.58 -40.29
C ALA A 23 -37.02 -0.69 -40.91
N ARG A 24 -36.64 -1.86 -40.36
CA ARG A 24 -37.49 -2.98 -39.91
C ARG A 24 -36.65 -4.27 -39.81
N GLY A 25 -36.43 -4.72 -38.57
CA GLY A 25 -35.74 -5.97 -38.27
C GLY A 25 -36.18 -6.57 -36.95
N GLN A 26 -37.49 -6.56 -36.69
CA GLN A 26 -38.12 -7.56 -35.81
C GLN A 26 -38.37 -8.83 -36.62
N GLU A 27 -38.21 -9.97 -35.95
CA GLU A 27 -38.54 -11.32 -36.39
C GLU A 27 -37.62 -11.96 -37.44
N LEU A 28 -36.65 -12.74 -36.95
CA LEU A 28 -36.40 -14.10 -37.45
C LEU A 28 -36.07 -14.99 -36.25
N ILE A 29 -37.15 -15.39 -35.55
CA ILE A 29 -37.17 -16.52 -34.62
C ILE A 29 -37.05 -17.78 -35.46
N GLY A 30 -35.95 -18.50 -35.31
CA GLY A 30 -35.62 -19.72 -36.06
C GLY A 30 -35.32 -20.90 -35.14
N ARG A 31 -36.40 -21.51 -34.63
CA ARG A 31 -36.53 -22.92 -34.21
C ARG A 31 -35.62 -23.41 -33.09
N ASP A 32 -36.15 -23.24 -31.88
CA ASP A 32 -35.85 -24.03 -30.69
C ASP A 32 -36.25 -25.50 -30.94
N VAL A 33 -35.26 -26.38 -31.08
CA VAL A 33 -35.49 -27.83 -31.03
C VAL A 33 -35.44 -28.20 -29.56
N GLY A 34 -36.63 -28.34 -28.97
CA GLY A 34 -36.82 -28.66 -27.56
C GLY A 34 -36.01 -29.88 -27.13
N MET A 35 -35.06 -29.63 -26.24
CA MET A 35 -34.44 -30.63 -25.38
C MET A 35 -34.70 -30.20 -23.93
N PRO A 36 -35.07 -31.10 -23.02
CA PRO A 36 -35.32 -30.76 -21.63
C PRO A 36 -34.03 -30.20 -21.01
N ARG A 37 -34.05 -28.91 -20.66
CA ARG A 37 -33.03 -28.30 -19.81
C ARG A 37 -33.17 -28.91 -18.40
N PRO A 38 -32.08 -29.09 -17.63
CA PRO A 38 -32.20 -29.43 -16.22
C PRO A 38 -33.09 -28.40 -15.53
N VAL A 39 -33.82 -28.83 -14.50
CA VAL A 39 -34.59 -27.91 -13.66
C VAL A 39 -33.59 -27.10 -12.84
N PHE A 40 -32.90 -26.13 -13.42
CA PHE A 40 -32.39 -24.97 -12.69
C PHE A 40 -33.62 -24.18 -12.23
N GLU A 41 -33.61 -23.52 -11.08
CA GLU A 41 -34.73 -22.63 -10.74
C GLU A 41 -34.75 -21.52 -11.81
N GLU A 42 -35.68 -21.62 -12.77
CA GLU A 42 -35.77 -20.77 -13.98
C GLU A 42 -36.10 -19.30 -13.66
N SER A 43 -36.34 -18.94 -12.40
CA SER A 43 -37.00 -17.68 -12.09
C SER A 43 -36.08 -16.45 -12.00
N ALA A 44 -34.74 -16.57 -11.87
CA ALA A 44 -33.77 -15.58 -12.37
C ALA A 44 -32.28 -15.98 -12.11
N PRO A 45 -31.33 -15.41 -12.88
CA PRO A 45 -29.90 -15.73 -12.81
C PRO A 45 -29.20 -15.27 -11.52
N PRO A 46 -28.02 -15.83 -11.17
CA PRO A 46 -27.33 -16.91 -11.87
C PRO A 46 -27.95 -18.28 -11.57
N ALA A 47 -28.08 -19.11 -12.61
CA ALA A 47 -28.63 -20.46 -12.51
C ALA A 47 -27.67 -21.41 -11.78
N VAL A 48 -27.73 -21.45 -10.45
CA VAL A 48 -26.90 -22.33 -9.61
C VAL A 48 -27.76 -23.41 -8.97
N ALA A 49 -27.28 -24.66 -9.00
CA ALA A 49 -27.92 -25.78 -8.33
C ALA A 49 -26.99 -26.34 -7.25
N VAL A 50 -27.55 -26.59 -6.06
CA VAL A 50 -26.81 -27.05 -4.88
C VAL A 50 -27.49 -28.27 -4.28
N TRP A 51 -26.68 -29.26 -3.92
CA TRP A 51 -27.11 -30.48 -3.23
C TRP A 51 -26.27 -30.70 -1.98
N ASP A 52 -26.94 -31.01 -0.87
CA ASP A 52 -26.33 -31.61 0.30
C ASP A 52 -26.37 -33.13 0.19
N ASP A 53 -25.39 -33.80 0.79
CA ASP A 53 -25.24 -35.24 0.75
C ASP A 53 -25.21 -35.80 -0.69
N ALA A 54 -24.48 -35.11 -1.56
CA ALA A 54 -24.51 -35.33 -3.01
C ALA A 54 -24.00 -36.73 -3.42
N LEU A 55 -23.00 -37.26 -2.72
CA LEU A 55 -22.50 -38.62 -2.93
C LEU A 55 -22.97 -39.55 -1.80
N SER A 56 -23.10 -40.85 -2.10
CA SER A 56 -23.37 -41.84 -1.05
C SER A 56 -22.24 -41.83 0.00
N PRO A 57 -22.53 -42.14 1.28
CA PRO A 57 -21.53 -42.07 2.34
C PRO A 57 -20.25 -42.85 2.03
N GLU A 58 -20.38 -44.04 1.45
CA GLU A 58 -19.24 -44.89 1.06
C GLU A 58 -18.44 -44.28 -0.09
N LEU A 59 -19.09 -43.79 -1.15
CA LEU A 59 -18.38 -43.14 -2.26
C LEU A 59 -17.68 -41.86 -1.79
N PHE A 60 -18.36 -41.03 -0.99
CA PHE A 60 -17.78 -39.82 -0.43
C PHE A 60 -16.56 -40.12 0.46
N ARG A 61 -16.65 -41.14 1.33
CA ARG A 61 -15.54 -41.60 2.16
C ARG A 61 -14.35 -42.02 1.30
N ARG A 62 -14.58 -42.80 0.23
CA ARG A 62 -13.52 -43.22 -0.71
C ARG A 62 -12.88 -42.05 -1.45
N VAL A 63 -13.67 -41.09 -1.91
CA VAL A 63 -13.15 -39.84 -2.49
C VAL A 63 -12.27 -39.11 -1.47
N ARG A 64 -12.67 -39.11 -0.19
CA ARG A 64 -11.88 -38.45 0.87
C ARG A 64 -10.56 -39.09 1.19
N GLU A 65 -10.55 -40.39 1.30
CA GLU A 65 -9.31 -41.13 1.51
C GLU A 65 -8.34 -40.96 0.34
N SER A 66 -8.84 -40.71 -0.88
CA SER A 66 -8.00 -40.55 -2.06
C SER A 66 -7.35 -39.16 -2.22
N ILE A 67 -7.81 -38.13 -1.51
CA ILE A 67 -7.45 -36.75 -1.86
C ILE A 67 -5.98 -36.44 -1.57
N ASP A 68 -5.44 -36.94 -0.46
CA ASP A 68 -4.11 -36.58 -0.01
C ASP A 68 -3.09 -37.16 -0.98
N ASP A 69 -3.32 -38.39 -1.44
CA ASP A 69 -2.53 -39.03 -2.49
C ASP A 69 -2.59 -38.25 -3.82
N LEU A 70 -3.80 -37.81 -4.22
CA LEU A 70 -4.00 -37.03 -5.45
C LEU A 70 -3.36 -35.63 -5.37
N CYS A 71 -3.39 -34.98 -4.21
CA CYS A 71 -2.76 -33.68 -3.97
C CYS A 71 -1.23 -33.80 -3.93
N VAL A 72 -0.68 -34.85 -3.31
CA VAL A 72 0.78 -35.13 -3.29
C VAL A 72 1.30 -35.36 -4.71
N TRP A 73 0.55 -36.10 -5.53
CA TRP A 73 0.92 -36.32 -6.94
C TRP A 73 1.03 -35.01 -7.71
N ARG A 74 0.09 -34.08 -7.51
CA ARG A 74 0.11 -32.75 -8.13
C ARG A 74 1.37 -31.95 -7.79
N VAL A 75 1.83 -31.97 -6.53
CA VAL A 75 3.04 -31.23 -6.09
C VAL A 75 4.31 -31.77 -6.77
N LYS A 76 4.35 -33.05 -7.12
CA LYS A 76 5.51 -33.71 -7.74
C LYS A 76 5.45 -33.75 -9.28
N SER A 77 4.37 -33.25 -9.90
CA SER A 77 4.21 -33.27 -11.35
C SER A 77 5.09 -32.19 -12.02
N PRO A 78 5.86 -32.53 -13.08
CA PRO A 78 6.73 -31.59 -13.80
C PRO A 78 6.02 -30.37 -14.41
N SER A 79 4.72 -30.46 -14.69
CA SER A 79 3.94 -29.40 -15.35
C SER A 79 3.30 -28.39 -14.41
N GLY A 80 3.22 -28.66 -13.09
CA GLY A 80 2.53 -27.82 -12.09
C GLY A 80 1.00 -27.68 -12.27
N LEU A 81 0.48 -27.96 -13.47
CA LEU A 81 -0.93 -28.02 -13.86
C LEU A 81 -1.34 -29.48 -14.04
N CYS A 82 -2.42 -29.88 -13.36
CA CYS A 82 -2.96 -31.23 -13.38
C CYS A 82 -4.49 -31.17 -13.34
N THR A 83 -5.14 -30.82 -14.46
CA THR A 83 -6.51 -31.28 -14.70
C THR A 83 -6.47 -32.61 -15.44
N PHE A 84 -7.39 -33.50 -15.08
CA PHE A 84 -7.47 -34.86 -15.58
C PHE A 84 -8.67 -35.00 -16.50
N TRP A 85 -8.46 -35.70 -17.60
CA TRP A 85 -9.52 -36.02 -18.54
C TRP A 85 -10.09 -37.42 -18.29
N LEU A 86 -11.41 -37.51 -18.07
CA LEU A 86 -12.18 -38.75 -18.09
C LEU A 86 -13.04 -38.79 -19.37
N PRO A 87 -12.61 -39.51 -20.42
CA PRO A 87 -13.40 -39.69 -21.64
C PRO A 87 -14.73 -40.38 -21.35
N ARG A 88 -15.78 -40.05 -22.13
CA ARG A 88 -17.10 -40.67 -22.01
C ARG A 88 -17.05 -42.20 -21.96
N GLU A 89 -16.28 -42.84 -22.83
CA GLU A 89 -16.23 -44.31 -22.96
C GLU A 89 -15.27 -44.98 -21.95
N ALA A 90 -14.48 -44.20 -21.22
CA ALA A 90 -13.51 -44.75 -20.29
C ALA A 90 -14.19 -45.23 -18.99
N GLN A 91 -13.82 -46.43 -18.55
CA GLN A 91 -14.18 -46.90 -17.22
C GLN A 91 -13.47 -46.08 -16.15
N PRO A 92 -14.18 -45.60 -15.11
CA PRO A 92 -13.56 -44.94 -13.97
C PRO A 92 -12.55 -45.86 -13.29
N LYS A 93 -11.33 -45.36 -13.11
CA LYS A 93 -10.23 -46.04 -12.41
C LYS A 93 -10.06 -45.54 -10.98
N THR A 94 -10.67 -44.42 -10.63
CA THR A 94 -10.56 -43.80 -9.30
C THR A 94 -11.91 -43.45 -8.70
N ALA A 95 -11.96 -43.33 -7.37
CA ALA A 95 -13.16 -42.85 -6.66
C ALA A 95 -13.59 -41.44 -7.12
N ALA A 96 -12.64 -40.57 -7.49
CA ALA A 96 -12.93 -39.25 -8.05
C ALA A 96 -13.63 -39.34 -9.42
N GLU A 97 -13.17 -40.22 -10.31
CA GLU A 97 -13.83 -40.44 -11.61
C GLU A 97 -15.23 -41.07 -11.44
N VAL A 98 -15.40 -41.99 -10.48
CA VAL A 98 -16.72 -42.54 -10.13
C VAL A 98 -17.65 -41.42 -9.61
N ALA A 99 -17.13 -40.54 -8.76
CA ALA A 99 -17.88 -39.39 -8.27
C ALA A 99 -18.29 -38.44 -9.40
N GLY A 100 -17.41 -38.12 -10.34
CA GLY A 100 -17.76 -37.31 -11.51
C GLY A 100 -18.93 -37.90 -12.31
N ARG A 101 -18.97 -39.22 -12.50
CA ARG A 101 -20.10 -39.91 -13.15
C ARG A 101 -21.38 -39.89 -12.31
N ALA A 102 -21.27 -40.03 -10.99
CA ALA A 102 -22.41 -39.97 -10.08
C ALA A 102 -23.03 -38.56 -10.06
N LEU A 103 -22.19 -37.51 -10.02
CA LEU A 103 -22.62 -36.11 -10.02
C LEU A 103 -23.27 -35.71 -11.35
N LEU A 104 -22.81 -36.24 -12.48
CA LEU A 104 -23.47 -36.01 -13.77
C LEU A 104 -24.94 -36.49 -13.78
N LYS A 105 -25.23 -37.61 -13.11
CA LYS A 105 -26.60 -38.12 -12.96
C LYS A 105 -27.49 -37.15 -12.15
N LEU A 106 -26.92 -36.47 -11.14
CA LEU A 106 -27.66 -35.47 -10.35
C LEU A 106 -28.08 -34.25 -11.18
N LEU A 107 -27.32 -33.92 -12.23
CA LEU A 107 -27.67 -32.86 -13.17
C LEU A 107 -28.80 -33.26 -14.12
N GLY A 108 -29.31 -34.49 -14.05
CA GLY A 108 -30.41 -34.99 -14.88
C GLY A 108 -30.01 -35.29 -16.32
N HIS A 109 -28.71 -35.31 -16.62
CA HIS A 109 -28.21 -35.59 -17.96
C HIS A 109 -27.76 -37.04 -18.11
N LYS A 110 -27.84 -37.55 -19.34
CA LYS A 110 -27.26 -38.85 -19.66
C LYS A 110 -25.76 -38.71 -20.00
N PRO A 111 -24.90 -39.68 -19.62
CA PRO A 111 -23.47 -39.63 -19.94
C PRO A 111 -23.16 -39.49 -21.43
N GLU A 112 -24.06 -39.94 -22.31
CA GLU A 112 -23.88 -39.92 -23.77
C GLU A 112 -23.92 -38.52 -24.36
N GLU A 113 -24.53 -37.57 -23.65
CA GLU A 113 -24.61 -36.16 -24.04
C GLU A 113 -23.27 -35.43 -23.93
N PHE A 114 -22.27 -36.01 -23.25
CA PHE A 114 -20.99 -35.39 -22.98
C PHE A 114 -19.85 -36.16 -23.64
N VAL A 115 -18.85 -35.45 -24.15
CA VAL A 115 -17.61 -36.09 -24.65
C VAL A 115 -16.70 -36.56 -23.51
N GLY A 116 -16.81 -35.94 -22.33
CA GLY A 116 -16.08 -36.34 -21.15
C GLY A 116 -16.16 -35.32 -20.01
N ILE A 117 -15.42 -35.64 -18.95
CA ILE A 117 -15.38 -34.87 -17.71
C ILE A 117 -13.92 -34.49 -17.45
N GLU A 118 -13.67 -33.20 -17.31
CA GLU A 118 -12.41 -32.69 -16.80
C GLU A 118 -12.51 -32.52 -15.28
N TRP A 119 -11.50 -32.92 -14.52
CA TRP A 119 -11.54 -32.79 -13.07
C TRP A 119 -10.18 -32.52 -12.45
N TRP A 120 -10.16 -31.83 -11.31
CA TRP A 120 -8.95 -31.59 -10.53
C TRP A 120 -9.27 -31.37 -9.06
N CYS A 121 -8.27 -31.58 -8.19
CA CYS A 121 -8.40 -31.32 -6.76
C CYS A 121 -7.55 -30.12 -6.30
N ARG A 122 -8.01 -29.46 -5.25
CA ARG A 122 -7.23 -28.45 -4.53
C ARG A 122 -7.30 -28.70 -3.02
N ASN A 123 -6.14 -28.66 -2.38
CA ASN A 123 -5.96 -28.41 -0.96
C ASN A 123 -5.36 -27.00 -0.85
N GLN A 124 -6.09 -26.07 -0.24
CA GLN A 124 -5.67 -24.68 -0.10
C GLN A 124 -5.86 -24.24 1.36
N SER A 125 -5.03 -23.31 1.84
CA SER A 125 -5.24 -22.69 3.16
C SER A 125 -6.66 -22.12 3.28
N ALA A 126 -7.33 -22.38 4.41
CA ALA A 126 -8.71 -21.93 4.66
C ALA A 126 -8.91 -20.41 4.53
N ILE A 127 -7.85 -19.64 4.74
CA ILE A 127 -7.85 -18.17 4.63
C ILE A 127 -7.53 -17.66 3.23
N MET A 128 -7.16 -18.52 2.28
CA MET A 128 -6.92 -18.09 0.90
C MET A 128 -8.16 -18.36 0.04
N GLY A 129 -8.72 -17.29 -0.53
CA GLY A 129 -9.73 -17.39 -1.58
C GLY A 129 -9.15 -17.89 -2.90
N ALA A 130 -10.03 -18.21 -3.85
CA ALA A 130 -9.66 -18.42 -5.23
C ALA A 130 -10.08 -17.19 -6.04
N HIS A 131 -9.18 -16.68 -6.88
CA HIS A 131 -9.43 -15.55 -7.78
C HIS A 131 -10.68 -15.79 -8.63
N PHE A 132 -11.43 -14.73 -8.96
CA PHE A 132 -12.62 -14.84 -9.81
C PHE A 132 -12.21 -15.02 -11.27
N HIS A 133 -12.65 -16.11 -11.90
CA HIS A 133 -12.23 -16.50 -13.24
C HIS A 133 -13.36 -17.16 -14.03
N TYR A 134 -13.04 -17.46 -15.29
CA TYR A 134 -13.81 -18.35 -16.16
C TYR A 134 -13.03 -19.64 -16.37
N ASP A 135 -13.72 -20.77 -16.41
CA ASP A 135 -13.13 -22.01 -16.86
C ASP A 135 -13.03 -21.98 -18.39
N THR A 136 -11.81 -22.06 -18.92
CA THR A 136 -11.57 -22.01 -20.37
C THR A 136 -10.58 -23.09 -20.80
N ALA A 137 -10.82 -23.69 -21.96
CA ALA A 137 -9.84 -24.54 -22.61
C ALA A 137 -8.89 -23.65 -23.42
N LEU A 138 -7.69 -23.37 -22.92
CA LEU A 138 -6.65 -22.73 -23.72
C LEU A 138 -6.20 -23.72 -24.82
N SER A 139 -6.54 -23.41 -26.07
CA SER A 139 -5.91 -24.09 -27.20
C SER A 139 -4.59 -23.38 -27.52
N VAL A 140 -3.48 -24.11 -27.36
CA VAL A 140 -2.22 -24.12 -28.14
C VAL A 140 -1.00 -24.23 -27.19
N PRO A 141 -0.23 -25.33 -27.24
CA PRO A 141 1.11 -25.41 -26.65
C PRO A 141 2.11 -24.56 -27.45
N GLY A 142 2.82 -23.63 -26.77
CA GLY A 142 4.04 -23.01 -27.31
C GLY A 142 3.99 -21.50 -27.61
N SER A 143 2.87 -20.81 -27.39
CA SER A 143 2.79 -19.35 -27.54
C SER A 143 3.14 -18.63 -26.23
N SER A 144 3.90 -17.53 -26.35
CA SER A 144 4.18 -16.63 -25.21
C SER A 144 2.90 -15.88 -24.80
N HIS A 145 2.79 -15.48 -23.53
CA HIS A 145 1.63 -14.75 -22.96
C HIS A 145 1.15 -13.54 -23.78
N ARG A 146 1.97 -13.01 -24.69
CA ARG A 146 1.69 -11.85 -25.54
C ARG A 146 1.00 -12.17 -26.87
N GLU A 147 1.00 -13.44 -27.33
CA GLU A 147 0.42 -13.85 -28.61
C GLU A 147 -1.01 -14.42 -28.48
N VAL A 148 -1.48 -14.63 -27.24
CA VAL A 148 -2.79 -15.22 -26.93
C VAL A 148 -3.92 -14.17 -26.93
N GLU A 149 -3.60 -12.89 -26.72
CA GLU A 149 -4.60 -11.81 -26.67
C GLU A 149 -5.27 -11.52 -28.04
N GLU A 150 -4.74 -12.03 -29.16
CA GLU A 150 -5.25 -11.73 -30.51
C GLU A 150 -6.06 -12.87 -31.18
N ARG A 151 -6.27 -14.04 -30.55
CA ARG A 151 -7.01 -15.17 -31.17
C ARG A 151 -8.28 -15.58 -30.42
N THR A 152 -9.41 -15.51 -31.15
CA THR A 152 -10.81 -15.51 -30.71
C THR A 152 -11.48 -16.89 -30.66
N ASP A 153 -11.04 -17.83 -29.81
CA ASP A 153 -11.81 -19.07 -29.59
C ASP A 153 -11.70 -19.62 -28.15
N PHE A 154 -12.13 -18.82 -27.16
CA PHE A 154 -12.25 -19.27 -25.78
C PHE A 154 -13.45 -20.21 -25.62
N ARG A 155 -13.19 -21.51 -25.61
CA ARG A 155 -14.24 -22.51 -25.38
C ARG A 155 -14.39 -22.84 -23.88
N ARG A 156 -15.64 -22.97 -23.42
CA ARG A 156 -16.02 -23.11 -22.01
C ARG A 156 -16.78 -24.42 -21.76
N PRO A 157 -16.70 -25.00 -20.55
CA PRO A 157 -17.46 -26.19 -20.25
C PRO A 157 -18.96 -25.88 -20.25
N THR A 158 -19.78 -26.90 -20.50
CA THR A 158 -21.24 -26.75 -20.39
C THR A 158 -21.63 -26.48 -18.95
N TYR A 159 -21.02 -27.20 -18.02
CA TYR A 159 -21.18 -26.97 -16.58
C TYR A 159 -19.83 -26.99 -15.88
N SER A 160 -19.65 -26.05 -14.97
CA SER A 160 -18.59 -26.04 -13.97
C SER A 160 -19.19 -26.38 -12.62
N SER A 161 -18.39 -27.01 -11.75
CA SER A 161 -18.90 -27.48 -10.47
C SER A 161 -17.81 -27.63 -9.42
N VAL A 162 -18.23 -27.61 -8.16
CA VAL A 162 -17.36 -27.78 -7.00
C VAL A 162 -18.03 -28.75 -6.02
N LEU A 163 -17.29 -29.78 -5.63
CA LEU A 163 -17.63 -30.69 -4.54
C LEU A 163 -16.79 -30.36 -3.31
N TYR A 164 -17.45 -29.97 -2.23
CA TYR A 164 -16.83 -29.71 -0.93
C TYR A 164 -16.61 -30.99 -0.14
N LEU A 165 -15.40 -31.11 0.38
CA LEU A 165 -14.94 -32.35 1.00
C LEU A 165 -14.76 -32.25 2.52
N GLY A 166 -14.89 -31.04 3.05
CA GLY A 166 -14.94 -30.71 4.46
C GLY A 166 -15.76 -29.44 4.69
N ASP A 167 -15.81 -29.00 5.93
CA ASP A 167 -16.63 -27.86 6.39
C ASP A 167 -15.84 -26.55 6.47
N VAL A 168 -14.52 -26.62 6.26
CA VAL A 168 -13.58 -25.50 6.45
C VAL A 168 -13.34 -24.74 5.14
N GLY A 169 -13.36 -23.41 5.23
CA GLY A 169 -13.02 -22.48 4.14
C GLY A 169 -14.10 -21.45 3.86
N GLY A 170 -13.81 -20.50 2.98
CA GLY A 170 -14.81 -19.52 2.54
C GLY A 170 -15.76 -20.03 1.45
N PRO A 171 -16.89 -19.32 1.23
CA PRO A 171 -17.89 -19.72 0.24
C PRO A 171 -17.35 -19.61 -1.18
N THR A 172 -17.94 -20.37 -2.09
CA THR A 172 -17.79 -20.13 -3.53
C THR A 172 -18.92 -19.22 -3.98
N VAL A 173 -18.57 -18.16 -4.70
CA VAL A 173 -19.51 -17.19 -5.25
C VAL A 173 -19.53 -17.33 -6.77
N VAL A 174 -20.73 -17.42 -7.33
CA VAL A 174 -21.00 -17.46 -8.76
C VAL A 174 -21.77 -16.20 -9.14
N LEU A 175 -21.32 -15.51 -10.17
CA LEU A 175 -21.88 -14.24 -10.64
C LEU A 175 -22.59 -14.47 -11.98
N ASP A 176 -23.62 -13.66 -12.26
CA ASP A 176 -24.33 -13.66 -13.54
C ASP A 176 -23.56 -12.98 -14.69
N GLN A 177 -22.27 -12.76 -14.52
CA GLN A 177 -21.39 -12.18 -15.53
C GLN A 177 -20.98 -13.21 -16.56
N VAL A 178 -21.50 -13.05 -17.78
CA VAL A 178 -21.09 -13.81 -18.96
C VAL A 178 -20.12 -12.96 -19.78
N ALA A 179 -18.93 -13.49 -20.06
CA ALA A 179 -17.96 -12.83 -20.92
C ALA A 179 -18.36 -12.92 -22.39
N ASP A 180 -18.27 -11.80 -23.11
CA ASP A 180 -18.53 -11.68 -24.55
C ASP A 180 -17.49 -12.43 -25.41
N ARG A 181 -17.64 -12.36 -26.74
CA ARG A 181 -16.74 -13.03 -27.70
C ARG A 181 -15.28 -12.56 -27.62
N SER A 182 -15.04 -11.39 -27.05
CA SER A 182 -13.71 -10.82 -26.82
C SER A 182 -13.17 -11.08 -25.40
N GLY A 183 -13.91 -11.84 -24.58
CA GLY A 183 -13.53 -12.15 -23.20
C GLY A 183 -13.92 -11.05 -22.20
N HIS A 184 -14.57 -9.97 -22.63
CA HIS A 184 -14.96 -8.87 -21.77
C HIS A 184 -16.31 -9.14 -21.11
N SER A 185 -16.41 -8.88 -19.82
CA SER A 185 -17.63 -9.08 -19.03
C SER A 185 -18.23 -7.73 -18.63
N PRO A 186 -19.54 -7.65 -18.33
CA PRO A 186 -20.12 -6.45 -17.72
C PRO A 186 -19.33 -6.07 -16.47
N PRO A 187 -19.04 -4.78 -16.22
CA PRO A 187 -18.19 -4.36 -15.10
C PRO A 187 -18.84 -4.54 -13.72
N VAL A 188 -20.15 -4.84 -13.65
CA VAL A 188 -20.89 -5.05 -12.41
C VAL A 188 -21.86 -6.22 -12.61
N PRO A 189 -21.88 -7.25 -11.74
CA PRO A 189 -22.89 -8.30 -11.76
C PRO A 189 -24.26 -7.75 -11.32
N HIS A 190 -25.36 -8.27 -11.87
CA HIS A 190 -26.71 -7.90 -11.40
C HIS A 190 -27.17 -8.81 -10.25
N ALA A 191 -26.76 -10.08 -10.29
CA ALA A 191 -27.10 -11.09 -9.30
C ALA A 191 -25.98 -12.10 -9.07
N GLY A 192 -26.02 -12.77 -7.93
CA GLY A 192 -25.00 -13.71 -7.50
C GLY A 192 -25.57 -14.86 -6.68
N CYS A 193 -24.81 -15.93 -6.55
CA CYS A 193 -25.10 -17.01 -5.62
C CYS A 193 -23.86 -17.34 -4.79
N SER A 194 -24.00 -17.27 -3.47
CA SER A 194 -22.96 -17.63 -2.50
C SER A 194 -23.27 -18.98 -1.88
N VAL A 195 -22.33 -19.91 -1.97
CA VAL A 195 -22.48 -21.28 -1.47
C VAL A 195 -21.41 -21.55 -0.41
N ALA A 196 -21.83 -21.61 0.86
CA ALA A 196 -20.95 -21.93 1.98
C ALA A 196 -20.40 -23.35 1.90
N THR A 197 -19.17 -23.52 2.40
CA THR A 197 -18.53 -24.83 2.53
C THR A 197 -19.32 -25.72 3.49
N LYS A 198 -19.62 -26.92 3.03
CA LYS A 198 -20.21 -27.98 3.85
C LYS A 198 -19.75 -29.31 3.29
N ARG A 199 -19.41 -30.25 4.16
CA ARG A 199 -18.98 -31.59 3.77
C ARG A 199 -20.06 -32.27 2.91
N ASN A 200 -19.63 -32.89 1.81
CA ASN A 200 -20.51 -33.58 0.85
C ASN A 200 -21.56 -32.68 0.20
N ARG A 201 -21.31 -31.36 0.16
CA ARG A 201 -22.10 -30.40 -0.62
C ARG A 201 -21.51 -30.25 -2.02
N TYR A 202 -22.38 -30.31 -3.02
CA TYR A 202 -22.05 -30.13 -4.42
C TYR A 202 -22.77 -28.91 -4.97
N LEU A 203 -22.05 -28.02 -5.64
CA LEU A 203 -22.64 -26.95 -6.45
C LEU A 203 -22.28 -27.12 -7.92
N ALA A 204 -23.23 -26.84 -8.81
CA ALA A 204 -23.04 -26.82 -10.24
C ALA A 204 -23.73 -25.61 -10.87
N PHE A 205 -23.12 -25.07 -11.92
CA PHE A 205 -23.58 -23.87 -12.60
C PHE A 205 -23.10 -23.88 -14.07
N PRO A 206 -23.73 -23.11 -14.98
CA PRO A 206 -23.28 -22.96 -16.35
C PRO A 206 -21.81 -22.50 -16.41
N GLY A 207 -20.98 -23.17 -17.22
CA GLY A 207 -19.54 -22.90 -17.27
C GLY A 207 -19.15 -21.53 -17.86
N GLU A 208 -20.13 -20.80 -18.40
CA GLU A 208 -19.98 -19.43 -18.88
C GLU A 208 -20.05 -18.36 -17.79
N LEU A 209 -20.40 -18.75 -16.55
CA LEU A 209 -20.52 -17.83 -15.43
C LEU A 209 -19.19 -17.61 -14.72
N ARG A 210 -18.94 -16.35 -14.35
CA ARG A 210 -17.77 -15.97 -13.56
C ARG A 210 -17.91 -16.44 -12.13
N HIS A 211 -16.85 -17.01 -11.55
CA HIS A 211 -16.93 -17.54 -10.20
C HIS A 211 -15.58 -17.52 -9.49
N GLY A 212 -15.62 -17.58 -8.15
CA GLY A 212 -14.42 -17.50 -7.30
C GLY A 212 -14.69 -17.95 -5.86
N GLY A 213 -13.62 -18.18 -5.10
CA GLY A 213 -13.70 -18.50 -3.68
C GLY A 213 -13.40 -17.27 -2.83
N VAL A 214 -14.27 -16.92 -1.89
CA VAL A 214 -14.08 -15.75 -1.02
C VAL A 214 -13.19 -16.12 0.17
N SER A 215 -12.25 -15.23 0.53
CA SER A 215 -11.43 -15.37 1.75
C SER A 215 -12.16 -14.76 2.94
N PHE A 216 -12.25 -15.50 4.05
CA PHE A 216 -12.49 -14.89 5.35
C PHE A 216 -11.12 -14.55 5.96
N GLY A 217 -10.84 -13.26 6.18
CA GLY A 217 -9.54 -12.81 6.70
C GLY A 217 -9.08 -13.50 8.00
N SER A 218 -7.83 -13.28 8.37
CA SER A 218 -7.11 -13.94 9.49
C SER A 218 -7.69 -13.74 10.90
N HIS A 219 -8.77 -12.95 11.04
CA HIS A 219 -9.40 -12.60 12.33
C HIS A 219 -10.64 -13.46 12.64
N SER A 220 -10.85 -14.55 11.90
CA SER A 220 -12.14 -15.24 11.85
C SER A 220 -12.33 -16.37 12.88
N GLY A 221 -11.37 -16.66 13.75
CA GLY A 221 -11.49 -17.73 14.74
C GLY A 221 -11.61 -19.14 14.14
N VAL A 222 -11.46 -19.27 12.82
CA VAL A 222 -11.33 -20.55 12.12
C VAL A 222 -9.93 -21.08 12.42
N ASP A 223 -9.81 -22.32 12.88
CA ASP A 223 -8.49 -22.94 13.10
C ASP A 223 -7.72 -22.94 11.78
N CYS A 224 -6.74 -22.05 11.67
CA CYS A 224 -5.99 -21.77 10.44
C CYS A 224 -5.08 -22.93 10.02
N ARG A 225 -5.11 -24.05 10.76
CA ARG A 225 -4.30 -25.25 10.54
C ARG A 225 -4.97 -26.26 9.60
N GLU A 226 -6.30 -26.27 9.48
CA GLU A 226 -7.01 -27.20 8.59
C GLU A 226 -7.21 -26.61 7.19
N PRO A 227 -6.85 -27.34 6.12
CA PRO A 227 -7.03 -26.84 4.76
C PRO A 227 -8.45 -27.03 4.20
N ARG A 228 -8.82 -26.14 3.27
CA ARG A 228 -10.02 -26.26 2.43
C ARG A 228 -9.78 -27.29 1.33
N PHE A 229 -10.53 -28.40 1.38
CA PHE A 229 -10.48 -29.46 0.37
C PHE A 229 -11.66 -29.39 -0.60
N VAL A 230 -11.35 -29.30 -1.89
CA VAL A 230 -12.34 -29.31 -2.97
C VAL A 230 -11.89 -30.20 -4.14
N ILE A 231 -12.86 -30.81 -4.81
CA ILE A 231 -12.69 -31.34 -6.17
C ILE A 231 -13.61 -30.55 -7.09
N LEU A 232 -13.09 -30.20 -8.26
CA LEU A 232 -13.82 -29.48 -9.29
C LEU A 232 -14.04 -30.44 -10.47
N TYR A 233 -15.24 -30.37 -11.05
CA TYR A 233 -15.60 -31.12 -12.27
C TYR A 233 -16.18 -30.18 -13.31
N ASN A 234 -15.59 -30.21 -14.50
CA ASN A 234 -16.06 -29.52 -15.69
C ASN A 234 -16.63 -30.54 -16.67
N PHE A 235 -17.87 -30.34 -17.09
CA PHE A 235 -18.58 -31.25 -17.98
C PHE A 235 -18.62 -30.66 -19.39
N TRP A 236 -18.06 -31.37 -20.36
CA TRP A 236 -17.89 -30.89 -21.72
C TRP A 236 -18.79 -31.66 -22.70
N LYS A 237 -19.70 -30.95 -23.39
CA LYS A 237 -20.57 -31.55 -24.42
C LYS A 237 -19.90 -31.68 -25.78
N ASP A 238 -19.21 -30.64 -26.23
CA ASP A 238 -18.85 -30.52 -27.64
C ASP A 238 -17.39 -30.89 -27.95
N PHE A 239 -16.47 -30.82 -26.98
CA PHE A 239 -15.05 -31.10 -27.24
C PHE A 239 -14.25 -31.42 -25.97
N ALA A 240 -13.12 -32.12 -26.14
CA ALA A 240 -12.19 -32.42 -25.06
C ALA A 240 -11.12 -31.31 -24.95
N PRO A 241 -10.85 -30.75 -23.75
CA PRO A 241 -9.73 -29.84 -23.55
C PRO A 241 -8.40 -30.58 -23.80
N GLY A 242 -7.47 -29.95 -24.52
CA GLY A 242 -6.17 -30.53 -24.86
C GLY A 242 -5.03 -30.02 -23.95
N PRO A 243 -3.82 -30.62 -24.03
CA PRO A 243 -2.64 -30.08 -23.36
C PRO A 243 -2.32 -28.64 -23.81
N PRO A 244 -1.77 -27.78 -22.94
CA PRO A 244 -1.36 -28.05 -21.55
C PRO A 244 -2.52 -28.00 -20.53
N ALA A 245 -3.73 -27.65 -20.97
CA ALA A 245 -4.87 -27.43 -20.08
C ALA A 245 -5.36 -28.71 -19.41
N CYS A 246 -5.36 -29.85 -20.13
CA CYS A 246 -5.84 -31.14 -19.61
C CYS A 246 -4.95 -32.31 -20.03
N GLN A 247 -4.76 -33.28 -19.13
CA GLN A 247 -3.92 -34.47 -19.36
C GLN A 247 -4.72 -35.76 -19.15
N THR A 248 -4.39 -36.81 -19.90
CA THR A 248 -4.85 -38.16 -19.56
C THR A 248 -4.04 -38.65 -18.37
N PRO A 249 -4.66 -39.02 -17.24
CA PRO A 249 -3.90 -39.49 -16.09
C PRO A 249 -3.14 -40.76 -16.43
N ASP A 250 -1.80 -40.68 -16.41
CA ASP A 250 -0.93 -41.85 -16.49
C ASP A 250 -0.65 -42.38 -15.08
N PHE A 251 -1.44 -43.36 -14.67
CA PHE A 251 -1.29 -44.03 -13.38
C PHE A 251 -0.17 -45.10 -13.38
N SER A 252 0.55 -45.31 -14.48
CA SER A 252 1.63 -46.32 -14.54
C SER A 252 2.84 -45.93 -13.70
N HIS A 253 3.18 -44.63 -13.65
CA HIS A 253 4.24 -44.06 -12.81
C HIS A 253 3.82 -43.78 -11.37
N TYR A 254 2.58 -44.10 -11.02
CA TYR A 254 1.96 -43.72 -9.77
C TYR A 254 2.33 -44.67 -8.61
N ARG A 255 2.44 -45.98 -8.88
CA ARG A 255 2.86 -47.00 -7.89
C ARG A 255 4.22 -46.71 -7.22
N PRO A 256 5.28 -46.32 -7.96
CA PRO A 256 6.58 -45.96 -7.37
C PRO A 256 6.56 -44.67 -6.55
N VAL A 257 5.72 -43.68 -6.89
CA VAL A 257 5.58 -42.44 -6.10
C VAL A 257 4.86 -42.73 -4.77
N CYS A 258 3.87 -43.62 -4.80
CA CYS A 258 3.13 -44.10 -3.64
C CYS A 258 3.89 -45.08 -2.74
N SER A 259 5.09 -45.56 -3.08
CA SER A 259 5.88 -46.35 -2.12
C SER A 259 6.33 -45.52 -0.90
N THR A 260 6.15 -44.20 -0.95
CA THR A 260 6.38 -43.26 0.16
C THR A 260 5.08 -42.78 0.83
N ALA A 261 3.90 -43.17 0.31
CA ALA A 261 2.58 -42.85 0.85
C ALA A 261 1.91 -44.14 1.37
N PRO A 262 1.33 -44.19 2.58
CA PRO A 262 0.94 -45.47 3.21
C PRO A 262 -0.18 -46.25 2.49
N THR A 263 -0.82 -45.68 1.46
CA THR A 263 -2.09 -46.19 0.94
C THR A 263 -2.28 -45.88 -0.56
N ALA A 264 -1.78 -46.71 -1.47
CA ALA A 264 -2.23 -46.69 -2.87
C ALA A 264 -3.69 -47.23 -3.01
N ARG A 265 -4.64 -46.67 -2.24
CA ARG A 265 -5.99 -47.19 -1.98
C ARG A 265 -7.09 -46.65 -2.93
N HIS A 266 -6.74 -45.75 -3.84
CA HIS A 266 -7.71 -45.03 -4.68
C HIS A 266 -7.86 -45.56 -6.11
N LEU A 267 -6.98 -46.48 -6.56
CA LEU A 267 -7.19 -47.21 -7.80
C LEU A 267 -8.24 -48.30 -7.55
N LEU A 268 -9.32 -48.24 -8.31
CA LEU A 268 -10.45 -49.16 -8.24
C LEU A 268 -10.30 -50.24 -9.31
N VAL A 269 -10.58 -51.48 -8.93
CA VAL A 269 -10.88 -52.53 -9.92
C VAL A 269 -12.26 -52.26 -10.55
N PRO A 270 -12.51 -52.68 -11.81
CA PRO A 270 -13.76 -52.38 -12.51
C PRO A 270 -15.02 -52.77 -11.71
N GLU A 271 -15.02 -53.91 -11.02
CA GLU A 271 -16.18 -54.35 -10.22
C GLU A 271 -16.45 -53.40 -9.04
N GLU A 272 -15.39 -52.90 -8.40
CA GLU A 272 -15.51 -51.96 -7.29
C GLU A 272 -16.00 -50.59 -7.76
N ALA A 273 -15.54 -50.12 -8.92
CA ALA A 273 -16.02 -48.89 -9.53
C ALA A 273 -17.52 -48.94 -9.87
N VAL A 274 -17.98 -50.05 -10.46
CA VAL A 274 -19.41 -50.28 -10.74
C VAL A 274 -20.22 -50.35 -9.46
N ARG A 275 -19.70 -51.04 -8.42
CA ARG A 275 -20.37 -51.13 -7.12
C ARG A 275 -20.51 -49.75 -6.47
N LEU A 276 -19.45 -48.95 -6.45
CA LEU A 276 -19.46 -47.61 -5.85
C LEU A 276 -20.38 -46.64 -6.60
N LEU A 277 -20.41 -46.71 -7.93
CA LEU A 277 -21.30 -45.88 -8.77
C LEU A 277 -22.79 -46.16 -8.53
N ASN A 278 -23.11 -47.39 -8.13
CA ASN A 278 -24.47 -47.86 -7.86
C ASN A 278 -24.76 -48.02 -6.36
N CYS A 279 -23.86 -47.54 -5.49
CA CYS A 279 -24.01 -47.67 -4.05
C CYS A 279 -25.22 -46.85 -3.60
N PRO A 280 -26.19 -47.44 -2.87
CA PRO A 280 -27.36 -46.73 -2.38
C PRO A 280 -26.95 -45.63 -1.38
N HIS A 281 -27.76 -44.58 -1.29
CA HIS A 281 -27.69 -43.66 -0.16
C HIS A 281 -28.31 -44.36 1.05
N ASP A 282 -27.52 -44.59 2.09
CA ASP A 282 -28.06 -45.06 3.37
C ASP A 282 -28.95 -43.94 3.92
N SER A 283 -30.26 -44.20 3.93
CA SER A 283 -31.34 -43.45 4.60
C SER A 283 -31.66 -42.00 4.23
N SER A 284 -30.92 -41.31 3.35
CA SER A 284 -31.38 -40.02 2.77
C SER A 284 -30.77 -39.73 1.38
N PRO A 285 -31.60 -39.52 0.33
CA PRO A 285 -31.10 -39.17 -1.00
C PRO A 285 -30.48 -37.78 -1.01
N ALA A 286 -29.64 -37.49 -2.02
CA ALA A 286 -29.07 -36.16 -2.25
C ALA A 286 -30.16 -35.08 -2.15
N ARG A 287 -30.02 -34.17 -1.19
CA ARG A 287 -31.03 -33.17 -0.88
C ARG A 287 -30.72 -31.90 -1.64
N ARG A 288 -31.62 -31.50 -2.53
CA ARG A 288 -31.54 -30.19 -3.18
C ARG A 288 -31.72 -29.08 -2.14
N VAL A 289 -30.84 -28.09 -2.19
CA VAL A 289 -30.86 -26.92 -1.31
C VAL A 289 -31.42 -25.73 -2.08
N THR A 290 -32.49 -25.15 -1.58
CA THR A 290 -33.07 -23.91 -2.13
C THR A 290 -32.33 -22.71 -1.53
N PRO A 291 -31.78 -21.81 -2.37
CA PRO A 291 -31.12 -20.60 -1.88
C PRO A 291 -32.08 -19.70 -1.10
N SER A 292 -31.60 -19.12 0.01
CA SER A 292 -32.31 -18.03 0.68
C SER A 292 -32.03 -16.71 -0.03
N LEU A 293 -33.10 -15.96 -0.29
CA LEU A 293 -33.01 -14.70 -1.02
C LEU A 293 -32.55 -13.58 -0.09
N VAL A 294 -31.42 -12.95 -0.43
CA VAL A 294 -30.88 -11.77 0.24
C VAL A 294 -31.06 -10.57 -0.68
N VAL A 295 -31.97 -9.70 -0.25
CA VAL A 295 -32.40 -8.50 -0.98
C VAL A 295 -32.38 -7.27 -0.11
N LYS A 296 -31.98 -7.35 1.16
CA LYS A 296 -31.97 -6.19 2.02
C LYS A 296 -30.58 -5.56 2.04
N PRO A 297 -30.46 -4.24 1.80
CA PRO A 297 -29.17 -3.54 1.87
C PRO A 297 -28.45 -3.72 3.22
N GLU A 298 -29.18 -3.73 4.32
CA GLU A 298 -28.62 -3.94 5.67
C GLU A 298 -28.06 -5.35 5.88
N GLU A 299 -28.46 -6.31 5.06
CA GLU A 299 -27.90 -7.67 5.04
C GLU A 299 -26.67 -7.77 4.11
N MET A 300 -26.26 -6.67 3.44
CA MET A 300 -25.10 -6.54 2.53
C MET A 300 -24.10 -5.48 3.04
N ASP A 301 -23.68 -5.61 4.29
CA ASP A 301 -22.84 -4.67 5.03
C ASP A 301 -21.32 -4.91 4.90
N HIS A 302 -20.91 -5.93 4.13
CA HIS A 302 -19.51 -6.26 3.87
C HIS A 302 -19.13 -6.03 2.40
N SER A 303 -17.83 -5.99 2.07
CA SER A 303 -17.38 -5.93 0.68
C SER A 303 -16.18 -6.84 0.42
N VAL A 304 -16.22 -7.56 -0.71
CA VAL A 304 -15.17 -8.50 -1.11
C VAL A 304 -14.47 -7.97 -2.36
N PRO A 305 -13.13 -7.82 -2.35
CA PRO A 305 -12.39 -7.44 -3.55
C PRO A 305 -12.49 -8.55 -4.60
N VAL A 306 -12.82 -8.17 -5.83
CA VAL A 306 -12.85 -9.05 -6.99
C VAL A 306 -11.89 -8.48 -8.03
N GLU A 307 -10.90 -9.26 -8.43
CA GLU A 307 -9.94 -8.87 -9.47
C GLU A 307 -10.66 -8.55 -10.78
N ASP A 308 -10.15 -7.58 -11.54
CA ASP A 308 -10.73 -7.04 -12.78
C ASP A 308 -12.11 -6.37 -12.66
N LEU A 309 -12.70 -6.31 -11.46
CA LEU A 309 -13.73 -5.32 -11.16
C LEU A 309 -13.05 -4.07 -10.63
N PRO A 310 -13.49 -2.86 -11.06
CA PRO A 310 -12.90 -1.61 -10.59
C PRO A 310 -13.08 -1.40 -9.08
N THR A 311 -13.95 -2.19 -8.44
CA THR A 311 -14.54 -1.92 -7.12
C THR A 311 -14.93 -3.23 -6.41
N SER A 312 -14.85 -3.29 -5.07
CA SER A 312 -15.25 -4.47 -4.28
C SER A 312 -16.75 -4.73 -4.39
N LEU A 313 -17.17 -6.00 -4.46
CA LEU A 313 -18.59 -6.36 -4.48
C LEU A 313 -19.19 -6.31 -3.07
N PRO A 314 -20.35 -5.65 -2.86
CA PRO A 314 -21.11 -5.76 -1.62
C PRO A 314 -21.50 -7.21 -1.38
N MET A 315 -21.26 -7.70 -0.17
CA MET A 315 -21.53 -9.08 0.22
C MET A 315 -22.16 -9.08 1.61
N PRO A 316 -22.95 -10.11 1.96
CA PRO A 316 -23.38 -10.27 3.34
C PRO A 316 -22.21 -10.41 4.29
N SER A 317 -22.33 -9.87 5.51
CA SER A 317 -21.33 -10.05 6.57
C SER A 317 -21.01 -11.51 6.81
N LYS A 318 -19.87 -11.74 7.46
CA LYS A 318 -19.50 -13.08 7.94
C LYS A 318 -20.61 -13.64 8.82
N GLU A 319 -21.24 -12.81 9.64
CA GLU A 319 -22.37 -13.17 10.47
C GLU A 319 -23.55 -13.60 9.62
N VAL A 320 -23.92 -12.93 8.52
CA VAL A 320 -25.00 -13.43 7.65
C VAL A 320 -24.60 -14.68 6.85
N LEU A 321 -23.33 -14.79 6.44
CA LEU A 321 -22.79 -15.97 5.74
C LEU A 321 -22.64 -17.19 6.66
N SER A 322 -22.50 -16.98 7.97
CA SER A 322 -22.32 -18.04 8.98
C SER A 322 -23.54 -18.27 9.87
N ALA A 323 -24.38 -17.26 10.04
CA ALA A 323 -25.67 -17.34 10.70
C ALA A 323 -26.57 -18.11 9.76
N THR A 324 -27.02 -19.24 10.28
CA THR A 324 -27.97 -20.17 9.69
C THR A 324 -29.34 -19.52 9.45
N HIS A 325 -29.44 -18.52 8.60
CA HIS A 325 -30.65 -18.20 7.86
C HIS A 325 -30.60 -19.02 6.57
N GLY A 326 -31.22 -20.22 6.61
CA GLY A 326 -31.44 -21.06 5.43
C GLY A 326 -30.18 -21.70 4.82
N GLN A 327 -29.67 -22.76 5.46
CA GLN A 327 -28.76 -23.78 4.88
C GLN A 327 -27.38 -23.32 4.36
N GLY A 328 -27.04 -22.02 4.42
CA GLY A 328 -25.74 -21.48 3.95
C GLY A 328 -25.63 -21.39 2.43
N VAL A 329 -26.76 -21.26 1.73
CA VAL A 329 -26.82 -21.02 0.29
C VAL A 329 -27.65 -19.76 0.09
N LEU A 330 -27.03 -18.70 -0.40
CA LEU A 330 -27.65 -17.38 -0.51
C LEU A 330 -27.72 -16.97 -1.97
N ARG A 331 -28.88 -16.44 -2.36
CA ARG A 331 -29.05 -15.73 -3.61
C ARG A 331 -28.96 -14.24 -3.34
N LEU A 332 -28.09 -13.56 -4.07
CA LEU A 332 -27.77 -12.15 -3.92
C LEU A 332 -28.41 -11.40 -5.08
N GLU A 333 -29.40 -10.56 -4.79
CA GLU A 333 -30.09 -9.74 -5.80
C GLU A 333 -29.72 -8.28 -5.58
N TRP A 334 -28.52 -7.89 -6.02
CA TRP A 334 -28.02 -6.52 -5.85
C TRP A 334 -28.98 -5.49 -6.47
N GLY A 335 -29.56 -5.81 -7.63
CA GLY A 335 -30.56 -4.95 -8.28
C GLY A 335 -31.91 -4.82 -7.55
N GLN A 336 -32.29 -5.77 -6.69
CA GLN A 336 -33.50 -5.64 -5.87
C GLN A 336 -33.22 -4.94 -4.54
N ALA A 337 -32.07 -5.21 -3.92
CA ALA A 337 -31.63 -4.51 -2.71
C ALA A 337 -31.53 -3.01 -2.91
N ALA A 338 -30.94 -2.66 -4.03
CA ALA A 338 -31.01 -1.34 -4.63
C ALA A 338 -32.39 -0.67 -4.62
N ARG A 339 -33.39 -1.34 -5.20
CA ARG A 339 -34.76 -0.80 -5.35
C ARG A 339 -35.44 -0.63 -3.99
N GLN A 340 -35.23 -1.55 -3.06
CA GLN A 340 -35.78 -1.47 -1.70
C GLN A 340 -35.17 -0.30 -0.91
N LEU A 341 -33.85 -0.09 -1.05
CA LEU A 341 -33.18 1.05 -0.44
C LEU A 341 -33.77 2.39 -0.92
N LEU A 342 -33.95 2.53 -2.24
CA LEU A 342 -34.51 3.73 -2.85
C LEU A 342 -35.94 4.03 -2.37
N ALA A 343 -36.75 3.00 -2.13
CA ALA A 343 -38.09 3.15 -1.59
C ALA A 343 -38.11 3.60 -0.12
N SER A 344 -37.06 3.30 0.65
CA SER A 344 -36.96 3.62 2.09
C SER A 344 -36.43 5.02 2.39
N ASP A 345 -35.70 5.64 1.46
CA ASP A 345 -34.88 6.84 1.74
C ASP A 345 -35.61 8.19 1.51
N GLY A 346 -36.83 8.18 0.95
CA GLY A 346 -37.78 9.32 0.93
C GLY A 346 -37.31 10.67 0.39
N LYS A 347 -36.07 10.80 -0.11
CA LYS A 347 -35.37 12.07 -0.41
C LYS A 347 -34.68 12.13 -1.77
N THR A 348 -34.93 11.20 -2.69
CA THR A 348 -34.30 11.22 -4.02
C THR A 348 -35.23 11.84 -5.06
N THR A 349 -34.80 12.96 -5.66
CA THR A 349 -35.44 13.65 -6.79
C THR A 349 -34.99 13.14 -8.16
N GLU A 350 -34.21 12.05 -8.23
CA GLU A 350 -33.74 11.49 -9.50
C GLU A 350 -34.81 10.63 -10.19
N GLU A 351 -35.22 11.05 -11.39
CA GLU A 351 -36.25 10.39 -12.22
C GLU A 351 -35.85 9.00 -12.75
N ASN A 352 -34.60 8.55 -12.55
CA ASN A 352 -34.13 7.23 -13.00
C ASN A 352 -33.51 6.41 -11.85
N PRO A 353 -34.21 5.37 -11.36
CA PRO A 353 -33.76 4.49 -10.27
C PRO A 353 -32.40 3.81 -10.53
N ASP A 354 -32.10 3.47 -11.79
CA ASP A 354 -30.84 2.81 -12.14
C ASP A 354 -29.64 3.76 -12.04
N ARG A 355 -29.88 5.07 -12.23
CA ARG A 355 -28.84 6.10 -12.17
C ARG A 355 -28.55 6.54 -10.74
N ALA A 356 -29.59 6.68 -9.92
CA ALA A 356 -29.49 6.94 -8.48
C ALA A 356 -28.81 5.80 -7.72
N LEU A 357 -29.13 4.57 -8.11
CA LEU A 357 -28.46 3.39 -7.63
C LEU A 357 -27.03 3.29 -8.16
N ALA A 358 -26.79 3.48 -9.45
CA ALA A 358 -25.42 3.52 -9.95
C ALA A 358 -24.60 4.61 -9.28
N SER A 359 -25.23 5.70 -8.82
CA SER A 359 -24.62 6.74 -8.00
C SER A 359 -24.33 6.24 -6.58
N LYS A 360 -25.30 5.71 -5.81
CA LYS A 360 -25.09 5.21 -4.43
C LYS A 360 -24.30 3.91 -4.31
N ILE A 361 -24.47 2.98 -5.24
CA ILE A 361 -23.55 1.87 -5.44
C ILE A 361 -22.19 2.47 -5.85
N ARG A 362 -22.06 3.50 -6.72
CA ARG A 362 -20.77 4.24 -6.87
C ARG A 362 -20.27 4.82 -5.54
N HIS A 363 -21.12 5.35 -4.65
CA HIS A 363 -20.72 5.83 -3.33
C HIS A 363 -20.13 4.72 -2.43
N GLN A 364 -20.55 3.46 -2.60
CA GLN A 364 -19.97 2.29 -1.92
C GLN A 364 -18.89 1.55 -2.73
N LEU A 365 -18.86 1.73 -4.05
CA LEU A 365 -17.94 1.10 -5.00
C LEU A 365 -16.68 1.95 -5.20
N VAL A 366 -16.74 3.28 -5.13
CA VAL A 366 -15.55 4.11 -5.27
C VAL A 366 -14.62 3.74 -4.11
N PRO A 367 -13.44 3.16 -4.41
CA PRO A 367 -12.59 2.57 -3.39
C PRO A 367 -12.28 3.60 -2.32
N ASN A 368 -12.19 3.16 -1.06
CA ASN A 368 -11.58 4.00 -0.03
C ASN A 368 -10.13 4.35 -0.45
N GLY A 369 -9.57 5.39 0.16
CA GLY A 369 -8.25 5.89 -0.23
C GLY A 369 -7.19 4.80 -0.29
N ARG A 370 -7.14 3.91 0.71
CA ARG A 370 -6.14 2.82 0.75
C ARG A 370 -6.26 1.83 -0.40
N HIS A 371 -7.47 1.39 -0.76
CA HIS A 371 -7.67 0.47 -1.88
C HIS A 371 -7.34 1.15 -3.22
N ALA A 372 -7.79 2.39 -3.41
CA ALA A 372 -7.47 3.22 -4.56
C ALA A 372 -5.95 3.37 -4.73
N GLY A 373 -5.25 3.64 -3.63
CA GLY A 373 -3.80 3.73 -3.62
C GLY A 373 -3.11 2.38 -3.91
N SER A 374 -3.65 1.25 -3.44
CA SER A 374 -3.10 -0.06 -3.79
C SER A 374 -3.19 -0.32 -5.30
N ALA A 375 -4.34 -0.02 -5.92
CA ALA A 375 -4.53 -0.09 -7.36
C ALA A 375 -3.58 0.88 -8.10
N ALA A 376 -3.49 2.14 -7.64
CA ALA A 376 -2.56 3.13 -8.19
C ALA A 376 -1.09 2.69 -8.08
N ASN A 377 -0.70 1.98 -7.02
CA ASN A 377 0.64 1.41 -6.90
C ASN A 377 0.89 0.30 -7.93
N SER A 378 -0.09 -0.57 -8.20
CA SER A 378 0.00 -1.57 -9.27
C SER A 378 0.12 -0.92 -10.65
N VAL A 379 -0.71 0.09 -10.93
CA VAL A 379 -0.62 0.89 -12.17
C VAL A 379 0.72 1.61 -12.27
N ARG A 380 1.23 2.17 -11.18
CA ARG A 380 2.54 2.83 -11.15
C ARG A 380 3.67 1.87 -11.53
N LEU A 381 3.60 0.61 -11.10
CA LEU A 381 4.58 -0.43 -11.42
C LEU A 381 4.46 -0.90 -12.88
N ALA A 382 3.24 -0.98 -13.43
CA ALA A 382 2.99 -1.46 -14.79
C ALA A 382 3.14 -0.38 -15.88
N ALA A 383 2.64 0.83 -15.62
CA ALA A 383 2.46 1.90 -16.61
C ALA A 383 3.05 3.26 -16.16
N GLY A 384 3.74 3.31 -15.01
CA GLY A 384 4.47 4.48 -14.54
C GLY A 384 3.65 5.47 -13.71
N ARG A 385 4.36 6.46 -13.14
CA ARG A 385 3.80 7.42 -12.18
C ARG A 385 2.69 8.31 -12.76
N GLY A 386 2.79 8.66 -14.05
CA GLY A 386 1.77 9.46 -14.74
C GLY A 386 0.43 8.74 -14.88
N ALA A 387 0.44 7.44 -15.22
CA ALA A 387 -0.78 6.63 -15.32
C ALA A 387 -1.46 6.45 -13.96
N ALA A 388 -0.67 6.27 -12.89
CA ALA A 388 -1.18 6.20 -11.53
C ALA A 388 -1.86 7.50 -11.09
N TRP A 389 -1.29 8.66 -11.42
CA TRP A 389 -1.92 9.95 -11.16
C TRP A 389 -3.21 10.13 -11.94
N LYS A 390 -3.26 9.75 -13.22
CA LYS A 390 -4.51 9.80 -14.01
C LYS A 390 -5.64 8.97 -13.39
N LEU A 391 -5.32 7.78 -12.88
CA LEU A 391 -6.29 6.96 -12.15
C LEU A 391 -6.79 7.68 -10.90
N LEU A 392 -5.88 8.23 -10.09
CA LEU A 392 -6.27 8.93 -8.87
C LEU A 392 -7.06 10.21 -9.17
N ASP A 393 -6.67 11.00 -10.17
CA ASP A 393 -7.36 12.23 -10.57
C ASP A 393 -8.84 11.91 -10.97
N ALA A 394 -9.06 10.81 -11.71
CA ALA A 394 -10.42 10.35 -12.03
C ALA A 394 -11.21 9.89 -10.79
N LEU A 395 -10.56 9.27 -9.80
CA LEU A 395 -11.20 8.89 -8.55
C LEU A 395 -11.49 10.09 -7.64
N LEU A 396 -10.66 11.14 -7.70
CA LEU A 396 -10.86 12.38 -6.96
C LEU A 396 -12.11 13.12 -7.44
N GLU A 397 -12.31 13.22 -8.75
CA GLU A 397 -13.54 13.79 -9.32
C GLU A 397 -14.77 13.06 -8.79
N LEU A 398 -14.73 11.72 -8.76
CA LEU A 398 -15.80 10.92 -8.19
C LEU A 398 -15.97 11.17 -6.69
N TRP A 399 -14.91 11.19 -5.88
CA TRP A 399 -15.03 11.48 -4.44
C TRP A 399 -15.60 12.87 -4.16
N LEU A 400 -15.26 13.89 -4.97
CA LEU A 400 -15.77 15.25 -4.84
C LEU A 400 -17.23 15.38 -5.30
N GLU A 401 -17.63 14.66 -6.36
CA GLU A 401 -19.03 14.55 -6.77
C GLU A 401 -19.88 13.90 -5.66
N GLN A 402 -19.31 12.94 -4.94
CA GLN A 402 -19.98 12.20 -3.89
C GLN A 402 -20.28 13.02 -2.62
N GLU A 403 -19.49 14.05 -2.33
CA GLU A 403 -19.70 14.89 -1.15
C GLU A 403 -20.84 15.91 -1.32
N GLY A 404 -21.33 16.10 -2.56
CA GLY A 404 -22.37 17.08 -2.86
C GLY A 404 -21.93 18.54 -2.60
N PRO A 405 -22.85 19.51 -2.81
CA PRO A 405 -22.56 20.93 -2.60
C PRO A 405 -22.35 21.30 -1.12
N GLU A 406 -22.88 20.54 -0.16
CA GLU A 406 -22.68 20.77 1.27
C GLU A 406 -21.36 20.21 1.80
N GLY A 407 -20.84 19.09 1.27
CA GLY A 407 -19.51 18.58 1.62
C GLY A 407 -18.37 19.41 1.00
N LYS A 408 -18.61 20.07 -0.15
CA LYS A 408 -17.71 21.09 -0.70
C LYS A 408 -17.40 22.22 0.29
N LEU A 409 -18.27 22.52 1.26
CA LEU A 409 -18.00 23.55 2.28
C LEU A 409 -16.92 23.15 3.30
N GLN A 410 -16.62 21.86 3.49
CA GLN A 410 -15.46 21.42 4.30
C GLN A 410 -14.14 21.46 3.52
N THR A 411 -14.20 21.55 2.18
CA THR A 411 -13.02 21.55 1.30
C THR A 411 -12.35 22.93 1.16
N SER A 412 -13.06 24.00 1.52
CA SER A 412 -12.55 25.37 1.56
C SER A 412 -12.42 25.85 3.02
N TRP A 413 -11.18 26.02 3.47
CA TRP A 413 -10.90 26.73 4.72
C TRP A 413 -10.77 28.23 4.42
N PRO A 414 -11.34 29.13 5.23
CA PRO A 414 -11.27 30.57 4.97
C PRO A 414 -9.84 31.10 5.09
N ASP A 415 -9.61 32.21 4.38
CA ASP A 415 -8.38 32.76 3.82
C ASP A 415 -7.10 32.81 4.69
N ASP A 416 -5.99 32.99 3.97
CA ASP A 416 -4.55 33.03 4.30
C ASP A 416 -4.08 33.81 5.56
N ASP A 417 -4.98 34.39 6.36
CA ASP A 417 -4.66 35.32 7.46
C ASP A 417 -4.22 34.64 8.77
N PHE A 418 -4.23 33.31 8.85
CA PHE A 418 -3.91 32.57 10.10
C PHE A 418 -2.52 31.93 10.11
N CYS A 419 -1.60 32.41 9.29
CA CYS A 419 -0.24 31.88 9.20
C CYS A 419 0.66 32.24 10.40
N ASP A 420 0.17 33.04 11.36
CA ASP A 420 0.98 33.58 12.46
C ASP A 420 0.28 33.55 13.83
N SER A 421 -0.55 32.53 14.11
CA SER A 421 -1.03 32.31 15.48
C SER A 421 0.09 31.73 16.35
N GLY A 422 0.78 32.64 17.05
CA GLY A 422 1.27 32.46 18.41
C GLY A 422 2.15 31.23 18.65
N ASN A 423 3.45 31.46 18.65
CA ASN A 423 4.47 30.58 19.19
C ASN A 423 4.11 30.17 20.64
N THR A 424 3.42 29.05 20.84
CA THR A 424 3.33 28.40 22.15
C THR A 424 4.54 27.49 22.27
N GLU A 425 5.45 27.82 23.18
CA GLU A 425 6.58 26.95 23.51
C GLU A 425 6.05 25.55 23.86
N GLY A 426 6.27 24.58 22.96
CA GLY A 426 5.88 23.17 23.14
C GLY A 426 4.61 22.70 22.43
N GLY A 427 3.88 23.57 21.71
CA GLY A 427 2.64 23.22 21.00
C GLY A 427 2.84 22.64 19.58
N VAL A 428 1.79 22.02 19.02
CA VAL A 428 1.75 21.56 17.62
C VAL A 428 1.51 22.76 16.70
N ARG A 429 2.49 23.09 15.86
CA ARG A 429 2.41 24.25 14.96
C ARG A 429 1.85 23.87 13.60
N VAL A 430 0.90 24.64 13.08
CA VAL A 430 0.48 24.55 11.68
C VAL A 430 1.46 25.31 10.80
N LEU A 431 1.93 24.67 9.73
CA LEU A 431 2.91 25.21 8.78
C LEU A 431 2.27 25.76 7.52
N GLY A 432 1.03 25.37 7.21
CA GLY A 432 0.26 25.89 6.09
C GLY A 432 -0.96 25.02 5.76
N TYR A 433 -1.84 25.59 4.96
CA TYR A 433 -3.05 24.94 4.48
C TYR A 433 -3.06 24.89 2.95
N GLY A 434 -3.75 23.88 2.42
CA GLY A 434 -4.17 23.80 1.04
C GLY A 434 -5.58 23.19 0.96
N PRO A 435 -6.22 23.18 -0.22
CA PRO A 435 -7.51 22.54 -0.41
C PRO A 435 -7.55 21.11 0.17
N GLY A 436 -8.30 20.93 1.27
CA GLY A 436 -8.45 19.64 1.97
C GLY A 436 -7.22 19.12 2.75
N VAL A 437 -6.14 19.90 2.90
CA VAL A 437 -4.92 19.43 3.57
C VAL A 437 -4.32 20.49 4.49
N ALA A 438 -3.86 20.08 5.66
CA ALA A 438 -3.03 20.90 6.55
C ALA A 438 -1.66 20.26 6.75
N GLY A 439 -0.60 21.06 6.66
CA GLY A 439 0.75 20.65 7.04
C GLY A 439 1.05 21.10 8.46
N ILE A 440 1.49 20.19 9.33
CA ILE A 440 1.82 20.50 10.73
C ILE A 440 3.27 20.15 11.05
N LEU A 441 3.84 20.81 12.06
CA LEU A 441 5.12 20.46 12.67
C LEU A 441 4.87 19.69 13.95
N LYS A 442 5.10 18.37 13.90
CA LYS A 442 5.01 17.51 15.07
C LYS A 442 6.30 17.63 15.90
N PRO A 443 6.23 17.98 17.20
CA PRO A 443 7.39 17.95 18.09
C PRO A 443 7.87 16.51 18.35
N ALA A 444 9.14 16.37 18.74
CA ALA A 444 9.64 15.09 19.25
C ALA A 444 9.12 14.84 20.66
N GLY A 445 8.88 13.57 21.00
CA GLY A 445 8.41 13.19 22.33
C GLY A 445 6.88 13.24 22.51
N VAL A 446 6.13 13.36 21.42
CA VAL A 446 4.66 13.32 21.40
C VAL A 446 4.23 12.29 20.37
N THR A 447 3.15 11.51 20.60
CA THR A 447 2.62 10.60 19.57
C THR A 447 1.94 11.39 18.45
N THR A 448 1.73 10.77 17.29
CA THR A 448 1.02 11.45 16.20
C THR A 448 -0.43 11.74 16.60
N GLU A 449 -1.07 10.77 17.23
CA GLU A 449 -2.46 10.82 17.70
C GLU A 449 -2.65 11.93 18.74
N GLU A 450 -1.73 12.07 19.70
CA GLU A 450 -1.77 13.13 20.70
C GLU A 450 -1.56 14.52 20.08
N ALA A 451 -0.62 14.64 19.14
CA ALA A 451 -0.38 15.90 18.45
C ALA A 451 -1.63 16.38 17.67
N VAL A 452 -2.31 15.48 16.96
CA VAL A 452 -3.55 15.81 16.24
C VAL A 452 -4.68 16.16 17.21
N ARG A 453 -4.79 15.44 18.34
CA ARG A 453 -5.80 15.74 19.37
C ARG A 453 -5.61 17.14 19.96
N GLN A 454 -4.37 17.52 20.30
CA GLN A 454 -4.04 18.85 20.80
C GLN A 454 -4.38 19.93 19.78
N LEU A 455 -4.02 19.73 18.51
CA LEU A 455 -4.32 20.67 17.44
C LEU A 455 -5.83 20.81 17.18
N SER A 456 -6.56 19.71 17.15
CA SER A 456 -8.03 19.71 16.97
C SER A 456 -8.74 20.53 18.05
N GLN A 457 -8.30 20.41 19.31
CA GLN A 457 -8.81 21.20 20.44
C GLN A 457 -8.41 22.67 20.35
N GLN A 458 -7.15 22.94 20.00
CA GLN A 458 -6.65 24.31 19.82
C GLN A 458 -7.44 25.05 18.73
N LEU A 459 -7.64 24.42 17.57
CA LEU A 459 -8.40 25.01 16.46
C LEU A 459 -9.87 25.25 16.82
N ALA A 460 -10.50 24.34 17.57
CA ALA A 460 -11.87 24.54 18.05
C ALA A 460 -11.97 25.73 19.01
N TYR A 461 -11.01 25.86 19.92
CA TYR A 461 -10.93 26.99 20.85
C TYR A 461 -10.72 28.32 20.12
N GLU A 462 -9.71 28.41 19.25
CA GLU A 462 -9.40 29.62 18.47
C GLU A 462 -10.59 30.07 17.60
N ARG A 463 -11.38 29.11 17.11
CA ARG A 463 -12.55 29.36 16.25
C ARG A 463 -13.88 29.46 16.99
N HIS A 464 -13.87 29.43 18.32
CA HIS A 464 -15.07 29.49 19.14
C HIS A 464 -16.11 28.42 18.75
N MET A 465 -15.63 27.23 18.31
CA MET A 465 -16.49 26.11 17.96
C MET A 465 -16.82 25.29 19.22
N PRO A 466 -18.06 24.78 19.33
CA PRO A 466 -18.47 23.94 20.47
C PRO A 466 -17.84 22.55 20.44
N GLU A 467 -17.43 22.06 19.26
CA GLU A 467 -16.89 20.72 19.04
C GLU A 467 -15.47 20.79 18.45
N PRO A 468 -14.60 19.78 18.72
CA PRO A 468 -13.28 19.66 18.11
C PRO A 468 -13.33 19.65 16.58
N VAL A 469 -12.30 20.21 15.93
CA VAL A 469 -12.19 20.17 14.47
C VAL A 469 -11.83 18.76 14.01
N ASP A 470 -12.58 18.23 13.04
CA ASP A 470 -12.25 16.94 12.41
C ASP A 470 -10.94 17.02 11.61
N LEU A 471 -9.96 16.23 12.02
CA LEU A 471 -8.65 16.09 11.39
C LEU A 471 -8.31 14.62 11.23
N HIS A 472 -8.10 14.18 9.98
CA HIS A 472 -7.79 12.78 9.69
C HIS A 472 -6.29 12.51 9.52
N ILE A 473 -5.81 11.47 10.21
CA ILE A 473 -4.40 11.04 10.21
C ILE A 473 -4.17 10.09 9.03
N VAL A 474 -3.44 10.56 8.02
CA VAL A 474 -3.14 9.80 6.79
C VAL A 474 -1.77 9.12 6.83
N SER A 475 -0.88 9.58 7.71
CA SER A 475 0.44 9.02 7.95
C SER A 475 0.88 9.30 9.38
N ARG A 476 1.97 8.66 9.85
CA ARG A 476 2.44 8.80 11.23
C ARG A 476 3.94 9.00 11.29
N LEU A 477 4.37 9.71 12.32
CA LEU A 477 5.76 9.79 12.77
C LEU A 477 5.89 9.13 14.14
N ASP A 478 7.00 8.42 14.37
CA ASP A 478 7.29 7.80 15.66
C ASP A 478 7.26 8.87 16.77
N HIS A 479 6.93 8.45 17.99
CA HIS A 479 6.93 9.32 19.18
C HIS A 479 8.18 10.22 19.28
N PRO A 480 9.44 9.71 19.22
CA PRO A 480 10.64 10.53 19.31
C PRO A 480 11.03 11.26 17.99
N THR A 481 10.34 10.99 16.88
CA THR A 481 10.62 11.63 15.58
C THR A 481 9.89 12.97 15.49
N SER A 482 10.58 14.04 15.12
CA SER A 482 9.97 15.33 14.83
C SER A 482 9.80 15.58 13.34
N GLY A 483 9.04 16.60 12.98
CA GLY A 483 9.01 17.14 11.62
C GLY A 483 7.62 17.25 11.03
N VAL A 484 7.59 17.44 9.71
CA VAL A 484 6.37 17.76 8.99
C VAL A 484 5.46 16.56 8.85
N LEU A 485 4.15 16.78 8.98
CA LEU A 485 3.11 15.77 8.83
C LEU A 485 1.90 16.38 8.10
N PRO A 486 1.40 15.78 7.01
CA PRO A 486 0.14 16.20 6.40
C PRO A 486 -1.04 15.55 7.14
N LEU A 487 -2.10 16.33 7.32
CA LEU A 487 -3.40 15.90 7.82
C LEU A 487 -4.46 16.20 6.76
N ALA A 488 -5.43 15.30 6.62
CA ALA A 488 -6.63 15.59 5.86
C ALA A 488 -7.57 16.44 6.72
N LEU A 489 -8.17 17.46 6.10
CA LEU A 489 -9.19 18.29 6.74
C LEU A 489 -10.54 17.60 6.62
N GLY A 490 -11.20 17.33 7.74
CA GLY A 490 -12.47 16.60 7.80
C GLY A 490 -12.35 15.17 8.34
N ALA A 491 -13.49 14.48 8.36
CA ALA A 491 -13.64 13.12 8.88
C ALA A 491 -12.96 12.06 7.97
N ALA A 492 -12.83 10.83 8.45
CA ALA A 492 -12.15 9.75 7.72
C ALA A 492 -12.80 9.41 6.37
N GLU A 493 -14.08 9.71 6.22
CA GLU A 493 -14.91 9.42 5.06
C GLU A 493 -14.87 10.51 3.99
N CYS A 494 -14.26 11.67 4.29
CA CYS A 494 -14.23 12.80 3.38
C CYS A 494 -13.31 12.55 2.17
N ALA A 495 -13.53 13.30 1.09
CA ALA A 495 -12.74 13.25 -0.13
C ALA A 495 -11.26 13.57 0.16
N ALA A 496 -10.97 14.52 1.05
CA ALA A 496 -9.61 14.85 1.48
C ALA A 496 -8.88 13.66 2.13
N ALA A 497 -9.54 12.96 3.06
CA ALA A 497 -9.00 11.78 3.71
C ALA A 497 -8.69 10.67 2.69
N LYS A 498 -9.67 10.34 1.84
CA LYS A 498 -9.52 9.33 0.78
C LYS A 498 -8.41 9.70 -0.21
N TRP A 499 -8.37 10.96 -0.63
CA TRP A 499 -7.37 11.49 -1.56
C TRP A 499 -5.93 11.34 -1.03
N LEU A 500 -5.68 11.80 0.19
CA LEU A 500 -4.35 11.71 0.79
C LEU A 500 -3.96 10.25 1.08
N GLU A 501 -4.86 9.44 1.63
CA GLU A 501 -4.61 8.01 1.86
C GLU A 501 -4.22 7.27 0.57
N ALA A 502 -4.90 7.59 -0.55
CA ALA A 502 -4.60 7.00 -1.86
C ALA A 502 -3.20 7.36 -2.35
N GLN A 503 -2.75 8.59 -2.14
CA GLN A 503 -1.40 8.99 -2.50
C GLN A 503 -0.34 8.23 -1.69
N PHE A 504 -0.57 8.04 -0.38
CA PHE A 504 0.34 7.28 0.48
C PHE A 504 0.39 5.80 0.11
N ALA A 505 -0.76 5.15 -0.06
CA ALA A 505 -0.85 3.75 -0.47
C ALA A 505 -0.32 3.53 -1.90
N GLY A 506 -0.51 4.52 -2.79
CA GLY A 506 0.05 4.58 -4.15
C GLY A 506 1.56 4.74 -4.24
N ARG A 507 2.22 5.06 -3.11
CA ARG A 507 3.64 5.44 -3.05
C ARG A 507 3.96 6.64 -3.95
N LEU A 508 3.04 7.59 -4.00
CA LEU A 508 3.13 8.80 -4.83
C LEU A 508 3.59 10.02 -4.05
N VAL A 509 3.57 9.94 -2.72
CA VAL A 509 4.00 11.01 -1.79
C VAL A 509 5.53 11.15 -1.79
N GLY A 510 6.01 12.37 -1.92
CA GLY A 510 7.42 12.71 -1.69
C GLY A 510 7.68 12.85 -0.19
N LYS A 511 8.63 12.06 0.34
CA LYS A 511 9.04 12.11 1.75
C LYS A 511 10.54 12.30 1.83
N GLU A 512 11.00 13.30 2.59
CA GLU A 512 12.41 13.55 2.84
C GLU A 512 12.66 13.74 4.33
N TYR A 513 13.56 12.92 4.85
CA TYR A 513 14.03 12.94 6.23
C TYR A 513 15.50 13.36 6.27
N VAL A 514 15.89 13.94 7.39
CA VAL A 514 17.30 14.15 7.75
C VAL A 514 17.57 13.35 9.01
N CYS A 515 18.67 12.59 9.03
CA CYS A 515 19.08 11.84 10.19
C CYS A 515 20.61 11.80 10.33
N LEU A 516 21.09 11.58 11.55
CA LEU A 516 22.50 11.31 11.83
C LEU A 516 22.64 9.85 12.21
N CYS A 517 23.53 9.13 11.53
CA CYS A 517 23.85 7.73 11.83
C CYS A 517 25.33 7.57 12.16
N GLU A 518 25.65 6.49 12.85
CA GLU A 518 27.02 6.16 13.25
C GLU A 518 27.40 4.76 12.80
N GLY A 519 28.64 4.56 12.35
CA GLY A 519 29.12 3.25 11.94
C GLY A 519 30.16 3.31 10.83
N PRO A 520 30.45 2.18 10.17
CA PRO A 520 31.40 2.19 9.06
C PRO A 520 30.89 3.05 7.91
N SER A 521 31.79 3.72 7.20
CA SER A 521 31.43 4.67 6.14
C SER A 521 30.45 4.06 5.13
N LEU A 522 29.44 4.85 4.73
CA LEU A 522 28.50 4.49 3.65
C LEU A 522 29.02 4.92 2.28
N GLY A 523 30.09 5.73 2.23
CA GLY A 523 30.63 6.32 1.00
C GLY A 523 30.93 7.81 1.18
N PRO A 524 31.54 8.47 0.19
CA PRO A 524 31.86 9.89 0.24
C PRO A 524 30.61 10.79 0.30
N THR A 525 30.79 12.07 0.65
CA THR A 525 29.71 13.06 0.52
C THR A 525 29.14 13.07 -0.91
N GLY A 526 27.82 13.07 -1.03
CA GLY A 526 27.08 12.93 -2.29
C GLY A 526 26.78 11.48 -2.69
N TYR A 527 27.36 10.48 -2.00
CA TYR A 527 27.06 9.07 -2.27
C TYR A 527 25.59 8.76 -2.02
N GLN A 528 24.98 8.00 -2.93
CA GLN A 528 23.60 7.55 -2.83
C GLN A 528 23.55 6.04 -2.70
N GLY A 529 22.68 5.55 -1.81
CA GLY A 529 22.47 4.13 -1.63
C GLY A 529 21.00 3.80 -1.35
N ASN A 530 20.71 2.51 -1.27
CA ASN A 530 19.39 2.01 -0.94
C ASN A 530 19.47 0.83 0.04
N VAL A 531 18.40 0.66 0.81
CA VAL A 531 18.17 -0.50 1.67
C VAL A 531 16.78 -1.03 1.35
N SER A 532 16.70 -2.30 0.95
CA SER A 532 15.46 -2.93 0.49
C SER A 532 15.06 -4.16 1.31
N THR A 533 15.53 -4.29 2.55
CA THR A 533 15.26 -5.48 3.37
C THR A 533 13.80 -5.53 3.82
N PRO A 534 13.15 -6.71 3.80
CA PRO A 534 11.78 -6.86 4.29
C PRO A 534 11.70 -6.71 5.81
N LEU A 535 10.60 -6.09 6.28
CA LEU A 535 10.42 -5.73 7.69
C LEU A 535 9.17 -6.40 8.28
N HIS A 536 9.32 -6.98 9.46
CA HIS A 536 8.25 -7.59 10.23
C HIS A 536 8.15 -6.94 11.60
N THR A 537 6.94 -6.60 12.05
CA THR A 537 6.72 -6.04 13.38
C THR A 537 6.19 -7.13 14.29
N VAL A 538 6.94 -7.43 15.35
CA VAL A 538 6.58 -8.40 16.38
C VAL A 538 5.97 -7.64 17.56
N GLU A 539 4.84 -8.11 18.06
CA GLU A 539 4.28 -7.60 19.31
C GLU A 539 4.98 -8.27 20.50
N LEU A 540 5.38 -7.45 21.45
CA LEU A 540 6.02 -7.85 22.70
C LEU A 540 5.02 -7.60 23.85
N ASP A 541 5.14 -8.37 24.92
CA ASP A 541 4.39 -8.20 26.17
C ASP A 541 2.86 -8.11 25.98
N GLY A 542 2.30 -9.01 25.16
CA GLY A 542 0.85 -9.10 24.95
C GLY A 542 0.24 -7.86 24.25
N GLY A 543 0.99 -7.22 23.36
CA GLY A 543 0.54 -6.07 22.55
C GLY A 543 0.84 -4.70 23.16
N ARG A 544 1.47 -4.64 24.35
CA ARG A 544 1.85 -3.38 25.01
C ARG A 544 3.08 -2.71 24.40
N ALA A 545 3.91 -3.48 23.73
CA ALA A 545 5.07 -2.99 23.01
C ALA A 545 5.15 -3.67 21.64
N SER A 546 5.82 -3.02 20.69
CA SER A 546 6.11 -3.65 19.40
C SER A 546 7.54 -3.35 18.98
N ARG A 547 8.18 -4.34 18.34
CA ARG A 547 9.53 -4.21 17.80
C ARG A 547 9.52 -4.67 16.36
N THR A 548 10.00 -3.79 15.48
CA THR A 548 10.22 -4.14 14.08
C THR A 548 11.63 -4.71 13.90
N GLU A 549 11.74 -5.77 13.11
CA GLU A 549 12.99 -6.46 12.77
C GLU A 549 13.05 -6.78 11.27
N VAL A 550 14.27 -7.06 10.79
CA VAL A 550 14.46 -7.61 9.43
C VAL A 550 14.09 -9.08 9.45
N SER A 551 13.16 -9.47 8.60
CA SER A 551 12.71 -10.85 8.50
C SER A 551 12.38 -11.21 7.05
N PRO A 552 12.80 -12.39 6.55
CA PRO A 552 12.40 -12.87 5.23
C PRO A 552 10.87 -13.00 5.05
N LEU A 553 10.12 -13.18 6.15
CA LEU A 553 8.66 -13.24 6.16
C LEU A 553 8.01 -11.84 6.27
N GLY A 554 8.82 -10.79 6.41
CA GLY A 554 8.40 -9.41 6.53
C GLY A 554 7.89 -8.82 5.21
N ARG A 555 7.28 -7.64 5.30
CA ARG A 555 6.81 -6.91 4.12
C ARG A 555 7.98 -6.18 3.46
N GLN A 556 8.07 -6.33 2.14
CA GLN A 556 9.07 -5.63 1.32
C GLN A 556 9.03 -4.12 1.59
N SER A 557 10.20 -3.55 1.90
CA SER A 557 10.37 -2.16 2.31
C SER A 557 11.55 -1.54 1.58
N PHE A 558 11.50 -0.24 1.26
CA PHE A 558 12.51 0.44 0.46
C PHE A 558 12.84 1.82 1.04
N THR A 559 14.12 2.05 1.32
CA THR A 559 14.66 3.30 1.85
C THR A 559 15.86 3.73 1.02
N GLY A 560 15.75 4.85 0.30
CA GLY A 560 16.89 5.49 -0.35
C GLY A 560 17.57 6.47 0.60
N TYR A 561 18.89 6.63 0.50
CA TYR A 561 19.63 7.62 1.26
C TYR A 561 20.72 8.30 0.42
N GLU A 562 21.12 9.49 0.84
CA GLU A 562 22.20 10.29 0.28
C GLU A 562 23.07 10.79 1.44
N VAL A 563 24.39 10.58 1.36
CA VAL A 563 25.36 11.03 2.37
C VAL A 563 25.58 12.53 2.18
N LEU A 564 25.10 13.34 3.11
CA LEU A 564 25.23 14.81 3.05
C LEU A 564 26.55 15.30 3.63
N ALA A 565 27.01 14.67 4.70
CA ALA A 565 28.26 14.99 5.36
C ALA A 565 28.78 13.79 6.14
N ARG A 566 30.09 13.77 6.34
CA ARG A 566 30.80 12.80 7.16
C ARG A 566 31.60 13.56 8.19
N TYR A 567 31.64 13.02 9.40
CA TYR A 567 32.41 13.57 10.48
C TYR A 567 33.20 12.43 11.12
N MET A 568 34.51 12.60 11.16
CA MET A 568 35.39 11.73 11.91
C MET A 568 35.27 12.09 13.39
N PRO A 569 35.15 11.11 14.30
CA PRO A 569 35.32 11.40 15.71
C PRO A 569 36.71 12.02 15.93
N PRO A 570 36.84 13.05 16.78
CA PRO A 570 38.13 13.62 17.11
C PRO A 570 39.06 12.54 17.71
N ALA A 571 40.32 12.54 17.29
CA ALA A 571 41.37 11.81 18.01
C ALA A 571 41.43 12.34 19.45
N SER A 572 41.39 11.44 20.42
CA SER A 572 41.02 11.71 21.81
C SER A 572 41.88 12.75 22.53
N SER A 573 41.25 13.82 23.03
CA SER A 573 41.71 14.54 24.23
C SER A 573 40.59 15.25 25.03
N ASP A 574 39.32 15.06 24.68
CA ASP A 574 38.17 15.66 25.39
C ASP A 574 37.49 14.60 26.28
N PRO A 575 37.31 14.82 27.59
CA PRO A 575 36.67 13.87 28.52
C PRO A 575 35.20 13.54 28.18
N SER A 576 34.60 14.23 27.21
CA SER A 576 33.31 13.89 26.60
C SER A 576 33.37 12.66 25.67
N PHE A 577 34.58 12.24 25.29
CA PHE A 577 34.87 11.12 24.39
C PHE A 577 35.90 10.17 25.05
N PRO A 578 35.65 8.85 25.13
CA PRO A 578 36.61 7.92 25.73
C PRO A 578 37.91 7.88 24.91
N SER A 579 39.05 7.96 25.59
CA SER A 579 40.38 7.98 24.99
C SER A 579 40.75 6.64 24.37
N HIS A 580 40.99 6.62 23.06
CA HIS A 580 41.77 5.57 22.40
C HIS A 580 42.79 6.27 21.49
N ASP A 581 44.03 6.29 21.95
CA ASP A 581 45.20 6.78 21.22
C ASP A 581 45.50 5.82 20.06
N CYS A 582 45.04 6.10 18.84
CA CYS A 582 45.41 5.34 17.65
C CYS A 582 45.40 6.24 16.41
N GLU A 583 46.53 6.31 15.69
CA GLU A 583 46.56 6.87 14.34
C GLU A 583 45.91 5.90 13.34
N PRO A 584 45.15 6.40 12.34
CA PRO A 584 44.44 5.55 11.39
C PRO A 584 45.40 4.85 10.42
N GLY A 585 45.45 3.52 10.47
CA GLY A 585 46.07 2.68 9.44
C GLY A 585 45.30 2.72 8.12
N VAL A 586 46.02 2.44 7.02
CA VAL A 586 45.60 2.53 5.60
C VAL A 586 44.36 1.68 5.25
N ASP A 587 43.90 0.84 6.18
CA ASP A 587 42.86 -0.18 5.96
C ASP A 587 41.57 0.07 6.78
N GLY A 588 41.46 1.19 7.50
CA GLY A 588 40.26 1.58 8.26
C GLY A 588 39.95 0.74 9.49
N ARG A 589 40.96 0.09 10.08
CA ARG A 589 40.89 -0.67 11.35
C ARG A 589 41.85 -0.04 12.36
N ASP A 590 41.46 -0.03 13.64
CA ASP A 590 42.38 0.25 14.75
C ASP A 590 43.31 -0.94 15.03
N GLU A 591 44.32 -0.76 15.89
CA GLU A 591 45.33 -1.77 16.24
C GLU A 591 44.73 -3.04 16.89
N GLU A 592 43.47 -2.98 17.32
CA GLU A 592 42.72 -4.06 17.97
C GLU A 592 41.70 -4.74 17.02
N GLY A 593 41.61 -4.28 15.76
CA GLY A 593 40.77 -4.86 14.73
C GLY A 593 39.30 -4.38 14.74
N ALA A 594 38.97 -3.37 15.55
CA ALA A 594 37.67 -2.70 15.54
C ALA A 594 37.58 -1.66 14.39
N LYS A 595 36.37 -1.56 13.82
CA LYS A 595 36.08 -0.70 12.67
C LYS A 595 35.91 0.74 13.15
N VAL A 596 36.64 1.68 12.54
CA VAL A 596 36.45 3.12 12.76
C VAL A 596 34.98 3.50 12.52
N ARG A 597 34.33 4.12 13.53
CA ARG A 597 32.92 4.53 13.45
C ARG A 597 32.85 6.00 13.09
N GLU A 598 32.31 6.29 11.91
CA GLU A 598 32.08 7.65 11.43
C GLU A 598 30.67 8.11 11.79
N LEU A 599 30.50 9.42 12.00
CA LEU A 599 29.20 10.06 12.03
C LEU A 599 28.85 10.51 10.61
N MET A 600 27.64 10.17 10.15
CA MET A 600 27.19 10.48 8.79
C MET A 600 25.82 11.13 8.84
N LEU A 601 25.75 12.36 8.33
CA LEU A 601 24.49 13.06 8.13
C LEU A 601 23.88 12.58 6.82
N LEU A 602 22.68 12.02 6.87
CA LEU A 602 22.00 11.46 5.72
C LEU A 602 20.72 12.25 5.41
N ARG A 603 20.48 12.39 4.11
CA ARG A 603 19.13 12.63 3.59
C ARG A 603 18.51 11.30 3.24
N VAL A 604 17.32 11.03 3.76
CA VAL A 604 16.65 9.73 3.60
C VAL A 604 15.29 9.91 2.95
N ARG A 605 15.00 9.09 1.93
CA ARG A 605 13.76 9.11 1.15
C ARG A 605 13.13 7.72 1.18
N PRO A 606 12.29 7.41 2.17
CA PRO A 606 11.62 6.12 2.25
C PRO A 606 10.49 6.06 1.21
N LEU A 607 10.52 5.06 0.32
CA LEU A 607 9.44 4.84 -0.64
C LEU A 607 8.22 4.23 0.07
N THR A 608 8.45 3.21 0.89
CA THR A 608 7.42 2.62 1.78
C THR A 608 7.33 3.37 3.12
N GLY A 609 6.41 2.98 4.00
CA GLY A 609 6.24 3.58 5.33
C GLY A 609 5.87 2.53 6.38
N ARG A 610 6.77 1.57 6.63
CA ARG A 610 6.60 0.59 7.72
C ARG A 610 7.00 1.20 9.07
N THR A 611 6.50 0.62 10.16
CA THR A 611 6.89 0.99 11.53
C THR A 611 8.41 0.96 11.67
N HIS A 612 8.99 2.03 12.22
CA HIS A 612 10.44 2.17 12.45
C HIS A 612 11.33 1.95 11.21
N GLN A 613 10.80 2.06 9.99
CA GLN A 613 11.50 1.59 8.77
C GLN A 613 12.91 2.15 8.62
N ILE A 614 13.10 3.48 8.72
CA ILE A 614 14.42 4.12 8.57
C ILE A 614 15.38 3.62 9.66
N ARG A 615 14.90 3.55 10.89
CA ARG A 615 15.66 3.14 12.08
C ARG A 615 16.18 1.71 11.95
N VAL A 616 15.30 0.78 11.59
CA VAL A 616 15.64 -0.65 11.40
C VAL A 616 16.50 -0.87 10.17
N HIS A 617 16.22 -0.20 9.05
CA HIS A 617 17.02 -0.35 7.83
C HIS A 617 18.46 0.09 8.05
N LEU A 618 18.68 1.25 8.65
CA LEU A 618 20.03 1.75 8.90
C LEU A 618 20.75 0.93 9.99
N ALA A 619 20.05 0.50 11.04
CA ALA A 619 20.61 -0.44 12.01
C ALA A 619 20.98 -1.80 11.38
N SER A 620 20.19 -2.33 10.46
CA SER A 620 20.42 -3.63 9.81
C SER A 620 21.65 -3.68 8.91
N ILE A 621 22.15 -2.50 8.52
CA ILE A 621 23.40 -2.37 7.77
C ILE A 621 24.52 -1.86 8.67
N ASP A 622 24.45 -2.02 10.00
CA ASP A 622 25.44 -1.55 10.98
C ASP A 622 25.64 -0.01 11.04
N ARG A 623 24.63 0.77 10.66
CA ARG A 623 24.63 2.24 10.73
C ARG A 623 23.45 2.75 11.56
N PRO A 624 23.29 2.37 12.84
CA PRO A 624 22.17 2.83 13.67
C PRO A 624 22.09 4.36 13.74
N LEU A 625 20.88 4.88 13.97
CA LEU A 625 20.68 6.31 14.18
C LEU A 625 21.22 6.75 15.54
N VAL A 626 21.83 7.92 15.59
CA VAL A 626 22.31 8.53 16.83
C VAL A 626 21.11 8.91 17.71
N GLY A 627 21.21 8.58 19.00
CA GLY A 627 20.12 8.80 19.96
C GLY A 627 18.96 7.80 19.86
N ASP A 628 19.08 6.74 19.05
CA ASP A 628 18.08 5.66 18.99
C ASP A 628 18.27 4.69 20.17
N LEU A 629 17.32 4.71 21.11
CA LEU A 629 17.35 3.86 22.31
C LEU A 629 16.86 2.41 22.06
N THR A 630 16.26 2.14 20.89
CA THR A 630 15.68 0.82 20.58
C THR A 630 16.59 0.00 19.68
N TYR A 631 17.15 0.63 18.65
CA TYR A 631 17.98 -0.02 17.63
C TYR A 631 19.44 0.41 17.65
N GLY A 632 19.77 1.47 18.40
CA GLY A 632 21.13 1.90 18.68
C GLY A 632 21.61 1.40 20.05
N ALA A 633 22.92 1.32 20.22
CA ALA A 633 23.55 0.92 21.48
C ALA A 633 24.10 2.16 22.19
N LYS A 634 23.35 2.67 23.18
CA LYS A 634 23.66 3.91 23.95
C LYS A 634 25.07 3.93 24.53
N GLU A 635 25.59 2.78 24.97
CA GLU A 635 26.94 2.65 25.53
C GLU A 635 28.04 2.76 24.46
N THR A 636 27.75 2.38 23.21
CA THR A 636 28.74 2.37 22.12
C THR A 636 28.61 3.56 21.18
N SER A 637 27.66 4.47 21.43
CA SER A 637 27.44 5.62 20.57
C SER A 637 28.58 6.62 20.70
N VAL A 638 29.04 7.12 19.55
CA VAL A 638 30.10 8.11 19.42
C VAL A 638 29.65 9.47 19.97
N LEU A 639 28.34 9.75 19.89
CA LEU A 639 27.77 11.02 20.31
C LEU A 639 26.71 10.83 21.41
N ARG A 640 27.17 10.53 22.62
CA ARG A 640 26.32 10.33 23.81
C ARG A 640 25.57 11.59 24.25
N SER A 641 26.02 12.77 23.84
CA SER A 641 25.41 14.07 24.15
C SER A 641 24.15 14.38 23.33
N CYS A 642 23.81 13.56 22.32
CA CYS A 642 22.60 13.77 21.52
C CYS A 642 21.35 13.62 22.41
N PRO A 643 20.51 14.66 22.54
CA PRO A 643 19.44 14.70 23.55
C PRO A 643 18.25 13.78 23.22
N ARG A 644 18.09 13.40 21.95
CA ARG A 644 17.00 12.55 21.47
C ARG A 644 17.38 11.83 20.17
N LEU A 645 16.47 11.03 19.64
CA LEU A 645 16.60 10.41 18.31
C LEU A 645 16.89 11.49 17.25
N PHE A 646 18.02 11.38 16.56
CA PHE A 646 18.37 12.25 15.44
C PHE A 646 17.66 11.77 14.16
N LEU A 647 16.35 11.98 14.12
CA LEU A 647 15.50 11.75 12.96
C LEU A 647 14.46 12.87 12.86
N HIS A 648 14.42 13.53 11.71
CA HIS A 648 13.53 14.64 11.44
C HIS A 648 12.92 14.53 10.04
N CYS A 649 11.58 14.59 9.95
CA CYS A 649 10.87 14.69 8.68
C CYS A 649 10.95 16.13 8.17
N ARG A 650 11.88 16.41 7.25
CA ARG A 650 12.17 17.76 6.75
C ARG A 650 11.13 18.23 5.74
N ARG A 651 10.66 17.34 4.87
CA ARG A 651 9.75 17.69 3.78
C ARG A 651 8.77 16.56 3.47
N ILE A 652 7.51 16.92 3.30
CA ILE A 652 6.48 16.09 2.70
C ILE A 652 5.84 16.85 1.53
N GLU A 653 5.60 16.12 0.45
CA GLU A 653 4.94 16.61 -0.76
C GLU A 653 3.81 15.67 -1.15
N VAL A 654 2.60 16.23 -1.13
CA VAL A 654 1.34 15.60 -1.56
C VAL A 654 0.70 16.45 -2.64
N ARG A 655 -0.38 15.99 -3.25
CA ARG A 655 -1.30 16.84 -4.00
C ARG A 655 -2.48 17.21 -3.11
N ASP A 656 -2.91 18.46 -3.16
CA ASP A 656 -4.15 18.92 -2.52
C ASP A 656 -5.39 18.51 -3.35
N LEU A 657 -6.60 18.85 -2.89
CA LEU A 657 -7.85 18.57 -3.62
C LEU A 657 -7.98 19.31 -4.96
N SER A 658 -7.15 20.32 -5.23
CA SER A 658 -7.08 20.97 -6.55
C SER A 658 -6.15 20.23 -7.52
N GLY A 659 -5.52 19.14 -7.07
CA GLY A 659 -4.53 18.39 -7.84
C GLY A 659 -3.15 19.08 -7.89
N LYS A 660 -2.96 20.21 -7.20
CA LYS A 660 -1.70 20.95 -7.18
C LYS A 660 -0.75 20.39 -6.11
N PRO A 661 0.59 20.47 -6.31
CA PRO A 661 1.54 20.07 -5.29
C PRO A 661 1.40 20.94 -4.03
N PHE A 662 1.12 20.31 -2.90
CA PHE A 662 1.18 20.90 -1.57
C PHE A 662 2.44 20.40 -0.86
N VAL A 663 3.31 21.34 -0.50
CA VAL A 663 4.65 21.05 0.03
C VAL A 663 4.77 21.65 1.43
N THR A 664 4.94 20.78 2.42
CA THR A 664 5.24 21.20 3.79
C THR A 664 6.72 20.96 4.07
N LYS A 665 7.40 21.97 4.63
CA LYS A 665 8.82 21.89 5.00
C LYS A 665 9.05 22.44 6.40
N SER A 666 10.05 21.89 7.07
CA SER A 666 10.57 22.42 8.33
C SER A 666 12.09 22.32 8.28
N GLU A 667 12.75 23.34 8.83
CA GLU A 667 14.19 23.29 9.06
C GLU A 667 14.52 22.31 10.19
N LEU A 668 15.77 21.89 10.25
CA LEU A 668 16.22 21.01 11.33
C LEU A 668 16.01 21.73 12.67
N PRO A 669 15.37 21.10 13.67
CA PRO A 669 15.16 21.73 14.98
C PRO A 669 16.49 22.17 15.61
N HIS A 670 16.49 23.31 16.28
CA HIS A 670 17.70 23.93 16.82
C HIS A 670 18.53 22.98 17.70
N GLU A 671 17.88 22.07 18.45
CA GLU A 671 18.60 21.10 19.26
C GLU A 671 19.40 20.08 18.44
N LEU A 672 18.93 19.73 17.24
CA LEU A 672 19.65 18.84 16.31
C LEU A 672 20.64 19.62 15.44
N GLU A 673 20.33 20.87 15.09
CA GLU A 673 21.25 21.77 14.38
C GLU A 673 22.50 22.04 15.21
N GLY A 674 22.34 22.31 16.51
CA GLY A 674 23.46 22.47 17.45
C GLY A 674 24.35 21.23 17.51
N ILE A 675 23.79 20.03 17.39
CA ILE A 675 24.56 18.79 17.30
C ILE A 675 25.37 18.71 15.99
N VAL A 676 24.78 19.06 14.86
CA VAL A 676 25.52 19.10 13.58
C VAL A 676 26.68 20.09 13.67
N LEU A 677 26.44 21.26 14.26
CA LEU A 677 27.47 22.27 14.45
C LEU A 677 28.58 21.79 15.40
N LEU A 678 28.22 21.18 16.54
CA LEU A 678 29.18 20.61 17.49
C LEU A 678 30.09 19.57 16.82
N VAL A 679 29.51 18.65 16.06
CA VAL A 679 30.25 17.60 15.37
C VAL A 679 31.11 18.19 14.24
N ALA A 680 30.63 19.23 13.55
CA ALA A 680 31.39 19.94 12.52
C ALA A 680 32.58 20.75 13.09
N ILE A 681 32.46 21.29 14.30
CA ILE A 681 33.53 22.05 14.97
C ILE A 681 34.60 21.11 15.54
N ASN A 682 34.19 19.97 16.12
CA ASN A 682 35.10 19.02 16.75
C ASN A 682 35.79 18.08 15.74
N GLY A 683 35.23 17.89 14.54
CA GLY A 683 35.84 17.15 13.44
C GLY A 683 36.23 18.08 12.28
N VAL A 684 37.45 18.63 12.28
CA VAL A 684 37.91 19.49 11.18
C VAL A 684 38.10 18.67 9.89
N ILE A 685 37.18 18.81 8.92
CA ILE A 685 37.40 19.16 7.51
C ILE A 685 36.03 19.25 6.80
N LEU A 686 35.77 20.42 6.22
CA LEU A 686 34.51 20.87 5.63
C LEU A 686 34.45 20.52 4.13
N ILE A 687 33.55 19.65 3.67
CA ILE A 687 33.01 19.69 2.30
C ILE A 687 31.52 19.30 2.32
N GLY A 688 30.63 20.27 2.06
CA GLY A 688 29.26 19.98 1.57
C GLY A 688 28.08 20.72 2.21
N TYR A 689 28.22 21.37 3.37
CA TYR A 689 27.03 21.89 4.09
C TYR A 689 26.43 23.18 3.49
N LYS A 690 27.20 23.96 2.71
CA LYS A 690 26.79 25.27 2.17
C LYS A 690 25.92 25.22 0.91
N ALA A 691 25.72 24.07 0.27
CA ALA A 691 25.02 24.01 -1.02
C ALA A 691 23.49 23.94 -0.94
N PHE A 692 22.89 23.80 0.26
CA PHE A 692 21.46 23.42 0.34
C PHE A 692 20.59 24.20 1.34
N PHE A 693 21.14 25.08 2.17
CA PHE A 693 20.39 25.79 3.22
C PHE A 693 20.43 27.32 3.13
N GLY A 694 20.92 27.91 2.05
CA GLY A 694 20.85 29.37 1.87
C GLY A 694 20.93 29.76 0.40
N GLY A 695 19.91 30.45 -0.08
CA GLY A 695 19.99 31.16 -1.36
C GLY A 695 20.95 32.35 -1.28
N GLY A 696 21.54 32.69 -2.42
CA GLY A 696 22.22 33.98 -2.66
C GLY A 696 23.69 34.01 -2.25
N GLY A 697 24.57 34.36 -3.19
CA GLY A 697 26.02 34.29 -3.05
C GLY A 697 26.69 35.45 -2.28
N GLY A 698 28.00 35.31 -2.10
CA GLY A 698 28.87 36.34 -1.53
C GLY A 698 30.29 35.82 -1.31
N ALA A 699 31.12 35.86 -2.34
CA ALA A 699 32.54 35.52 -2.26
C ALA A 699 33.31 36.56 -1.43
N GLY A 700 34.21 36.12 -0.54
CA GLY A 700 35.36 36.90 -0.06
C GLY A 700 35.24 37.78 1.20
N ARG A 701 34.14 37.76 1.97
CA ARG A 701 33.98 38.60 3.18
C ARG A 701 34.39 37.90 4.48
N SER A 702 35.15 38.56 5.33
CA SER A 702 35.55 38.07 6.67
C SER A 702 35.62 39.20 7.71
N CYS A 703 35.43 38.87 8.99
CA CYS A 703 35.41 39.78 10.14
C CYS A 703 36.04 39.11 11.36
N SER A 704 36.83 39.84 12.14
CA SER A 704 37.36 39.41 13.43
C SER A 704 36.77 40.28 14.52
N ALA A 705 36.23 39.67 15.59
CA ALA A 705 35.55 40.40 16.65
C ALA A 705 35.79 39.80 18.05
N ARG A 706 35.48 40.58 19.08
CA ARG A 706 35.46 40.16 20.49
C ARG A 706 34.13 40.55 21.10
N HIS A 707 33.67 39.80 22.08
CA HIS A 707 32.39 40.07 22.73
C HIS A 707 32.41 39.92 24.25
N ILE A 708 31.36 40.45 24.88
CA ILE A 708 30.96 40.14 26.25
C ILE A 708 29.49 39.73 26.16
N LEU A 709 29.14 38.57 26.71
CA LEU A 709 27.76 38.07 26.78
C LEU A 709 27.26 38.05 28.22
N MET A 710 26.03 38.55 28.42
CA MET A 710 25.29 38.44 29.69
C MET A 710 23.84 38.02 29.44
N LYS A 711 23.25 37.26 30.37
CA LYS A 711 21.85 36.80 30.26
C LYS A 711 20.82 37.91 30.43
N LEU A 712 21.12 38.92 31.24
CA LEU A 712 20.21 40.00 31.60
C LEU A 712 20.69 41.34 31.00
N GLU A 713 19.74 42.16 30.55
CA GLU A 713 20.03 43.47 29.96
C GLU A 713 20.70 44.41 30.97
N ASP A 714 20.25 44.40 32.23
CA ASP A 714 20.81 45.24 33.29
C ASP A 714 22.30 44.94 33.54
N ASP A 715 22.71 43.68 33.41
CA ASP A 715 24.09 43.27 33.68
C ASP A 715 25.03 43.63 32.52
N ILE A 716 24.54 43.53 31.27
CA ILE A 716 25.32 44.00 30.12
C ILE A 716 25.46 45.53 30.11
N GLN A 717 24.44 46.26 30.59
CA GLN A 717 24.47 47.72 30.70
C GLN A 717 25.47 48.17 31.78
N LYS A 718 25.54 47.46 32.91
CA LYS A 718 26.60 47.68 33.92
C LYS A 718 27.99 47.42 33.34
N ALA A 719 28.15 46.36 32.55
CA ALA A 719 29.42 46.07 31.87
C ALA A 719 29.79 47.18 30.87
N LYS A 720 28.82 47.71 30.12
CA LYS A 720 29.00 48.83 29.20
C LYS A 720 29.46 50.09 29.93
N ALA A 721 28.80 50.45 31.04
CA ALA A 721 29.16 51.61 31.85
C ALA A 721 30.59 51.52 32.42
N ARG A 722 31.06 50.31 32.81
CA ARG A 722 32.45 50.09 33.23
C ARG A 722 33.46 50.37 32.11
N ILE A 723 33.13 49.96 30.88
CA ILE A 723 33.98 50.18 29.71
C ILE A 723 34.01 51.67 29.33
N GLU A 724 32.86 52.34 29.37
CA GLU A 724 32.74 53.78 29.14
C GLU A 724 33.46 54.61 30.23
N ALA A 725 33.52 54.12 31.46
CA ALA A 725 34.30 54.71 32.56
C ALA A 725 35.83 54.48 32.43
N GLY A 726 36.30 53.88 31.32
CA GLY A 726 37.72 53.72 31.00
C GLY A 726 38.32 52.36 31.36
N GLU A 727 37.53 51.39 31.82
CA GLU A 727 38.03 50.04 32.07
C GLU A 727 38.26 49.29 30.74
N LYS A 728 39.43 48.64 30.60
CA LYS A 728 39.78 47.91 29.37
C LYS A 728 38.78 46.77 29.11
N PHE A 729 38.24 46.71 27.90
CA PHE A 729 37.28 45.68 27.46
C PHE A 729 37.72 44.24 27.82
N GLY A 730 38.99 43.89 27.60
CA GLY A 730 39.53 42.57 27.93
C GLY A 730 39.68 42.26 29.43
N LYS A 731 39.59 43.26 30.31
CA LYS A 731 39.49 43.06 31.76
C LYS A 731 38.03 42.79 32.15
N VAL A 732 37.10 43.62 31.67
CA VAL A 732 35.66 43.42 31.89
C VAL A 732 35.21 42.07 31.33
N ALA A 733 35.67 41.69 30.14
CA ALA A 733 35.38 40.39 29.53
C ALA A 733 35.89 39.19 30.34
N ARG A 734 37.00 39.31 31.07
CA ARG A 734 37.54 38.24 31.94
C ARG A 734 36.77 38.10 33.25
N ASP A 735 36.22 39.20 33.75
CA ASP A 735 35.33 39.16 34.92
C ASP A 735 33.98 38.52 34.57
N CYS A 736 33.67 38.38 33.28
CA CYS A 736 32.49 37.71 32.75
C CYS A 736 32.84 36.27 32.36
N ARG A 737 32.00 35.29 32.69
CA ARG A 737 32.26 33.88 32.35
C ARG A 737 32.26 33.59 30.85
N GLU A 738 31.58 34.42 30.05
CA GLU A 738 31.34 34.21 28.62
C GLU A 738 31.73 35.48 27.82
N GLY A 739 32.99 35.91 27.95
CA GLY A 739 33.54 37.06 27.21
C GLY A 739 34.94 36.77 26.68
N GLY A 740 35.26 37.21 25.46
CA GLY A 740 36.53 36.88 24.82
C GLY A 740 36.60 37.18 23.32
N SER A 741 37.69 36.74 22.69
CA SER A 741 37.89 36.87 21.25
C SER A 741 37.27 35.71 20.49
N LEU A 742 36.58 36.03 19.40
CA LEU A 742 35.86 35.07 18.55
C LEU A 742 36.68 34.65 17.32
N GLY A 743 37.90 35.16 17.16
CA GLY A 743 38.71 34.94 15.97
C GLY A 743 38.07 35.52 14.71
N THR A 744 38.51 35.06 13.53
CA THR A 744 38.00 35.51 12.22
C THR A 744 36.89 34.59 11.72
N PHE A 745 35.77 35.18 11.29
CA PHE A 745 34.59 34.51 10.78
C PHE A 745 34.04 35.22 9.53
N SER A 746 33.20 34.56 8.77
CA SER A 746 32.56 35.02 7.52
C SER A 746 31.05 35.23 7.73
N PRO A 747 30.36 35.97 6.86
CA PRO A 747 28.90 36.11 6.96
C PRO A 747 28.19 34.75 6.96
N GLY A 748 27.21 34.61 7.85
CA GLY A 748 26.46 33.39 8.13
C GLY A 748 27.09 32.47 9.17
N GLN A 749 28.18 32.86 9.83
CA GLN A 749 28.83 32.05 10.89
C GLN A 749 28.46 32.46 12.32
N MET A 750 27.93 33.67 12.54
CA MET A 750 27.37 34.08 13.83
C MET A 750 25.86 34.23 13.74
N VAL A 751 25.20 34.35 14.91
CA VAL A 751 23.75 34.57 14.96
C VAL A 751 23.35 35.83 14.18
N PRO A 752 22.17 35.87 13.52
CA PRO A 752 21.83 36.93 12.56
C PRO A 752 21.95 38.37 13.11
N ALA A 753 21.56 38.61 14.37
CA ALA A 753 21.70 39.93 14.99
C ALA A 753 23.17 40.33 15.21
N PHE A 754 24.04 39.36 15.54
CA PHE A 754 25.47 39.57 15.72
C PHE A 754 26.18 39.77 14.37
N ASP A 755 25.85 38.92 13.39
CA ASP A 755 26.41 38.98 12.04
C ASP A 755 26.04 40.29 11.33
N ARG A 756 24.78 40.74 11.47
CA ARG A 756 24.35 42.04 10.94
C ARG A 756 25.26 43.15 11.46
N VAL A 757 25.50 43.21 12.77
CA VAL A 757 26.34 44.25 13.38
C VAL A 757 27.79 44.16 12.91
N CYS A 758 28.34 42.95 12.76
CA CYS A 758 29.75 42.76 12.37
C CYS A 758 30.03 43.04 10.89
N PHE A 759 29.05 42.84 10.01
CA PHE A 759 29.17 43.01 8.56
C PHE A 759 28.39 44.21 8.00
N ASP A 760 27.80 45.04 8.87
CA ASP A 760 27.22 46.33 8.48
C ASP A 760 28.34 47.28 8.02
N PRO A 761 28.29 47.83 6.80
CA PRO A 761 29.28 48.80 6.33
C PRO A 761 29.39 50.04 7.25
N ASP A 762 28.29 50.43 7.91
CA ASP A 762 28.22 51.60 8.78
C ASP A 762 28.79 51.35 10.20
N THR A 763 29.05 50.08 10.55
CA THR A 763 29.72 49.73 11.82
C THR A 763 31.17 50.21 11.82
N LYS A 764 31.56 50.93 12.88
CA LYS A 764 32.96 51.36 13.08
C LYS A 764 33.79 50.27 13.74
N VAL A 765 34.90 49.92 13.10
CA VAL A 765 35.90 48.99 13.64
C VAL A 765 36.57 49.62 14.86
N GLY A 766 36.69 48.85 15.95
CA GLY A 766 37.31 49.26 17.20
C GLY A 766 36.39 49.90 18.25
N GLU A 767 35.13 50.21 17.90
CA GLU A 767 34.15 50.74 18.85
C GLU A 767 33.35 49.62 19.54
N VAL A 768 32.83 49.92 20.74
CA VAL A 768 31.95 49.01 21.48
C VAL A 768 30.52 49.16 20.97
N LEU A 769 29.99 48.09 20.39
CA LEU A 769 28.68 48.03 19.76
C LEU A 769 27.73 47.25 20.66
N GLY A 770 26.50 47.77 20.81
CA GLY A 770 25.45 47.12 21.58
C GLY A 770 24.90 47.96 22.75
N PRO A 771 24.06 47.36 23.59
CA PRO A 771 23.81 45.91 23.66
C PRO A 771 23.04 45.35 22.46
N VAL A 772 23.53 44.23 21.93
CA VAL A 772 22.90 43.48 20.84
C VAL A 772 22.22 42.27 21.43
N GLN A 773 20.89 42.21 21.37
CA GLN A 773 20.13 41.08 21.88
C GLN A 773 20.22 39.90 20.91
N THR A 774 20.58 38.73 21.44
CA THR A 774 20.49 37.45 20.76
C THR A 774 19.81 36.43 21.66
N HIS A 775 19.53 35.23 21.15
CA HIS A 775 18.96 34.15 21.95
C HIS A 775 19.91 33.63 23.06
N PHE A 776 21.20 33.97 23.00
CA PHE A 776 22.17 33.65 24.06
C PHE A 776 22.18 34.69 25.19
N GLY A 777 21.52 35.83 24.99
CA GLY A 777 21.54 36.98 25.89
C GLY A 777 21.95 38.25 25.17
N PHE A 778 22.45 39.22 25.92
CA PHE A 778 22.87 40.51 25.40
C PHE A 778 24.37 40.59 25.22
N HIS A 779 24.80 41.10 24.06
CA HIS A 779 26.19 41.19 23.68
C HIS A 779 26.69 42.63 23.62
N LEU A 780 27.89 42.88 24.12
CA LEU A 780 28.73 44.01 23.68
C LEU A 780 29.78 43.46 22.71
N ILE A 781 29.94 44.10 21.56
CA ILE A 781 30.76 43.60 20.45
C ILE A 781 31.81 44.65 20.10
N ILE A 782 33.06 44.24 19.91
CA ILE A 782 34.07 45.07 19.24
C ILE A 782 34.50 44.33 17.98
N VAL A 783 34.36 44.97 16.83
CA VAL A 783 34.95 44.48 15.57
C VAL A 783 36.41 44.92 15.54
N ASP A 784 37.36 43.99 15.49
CA ASP A 784 38.79 44.27 15.45
C ASP A 784 39.30 44.49 14.00
N ALA A 785 38.78 43.74 13.03
CA ALA A 785 39.16 43.86 11.61
C ALA A 785 38.06 43.28 10.69
N ARG A 786 37.94 43.80 9.46
CA ARG A 786 37.01 43.28 8.43
C ARG A 786 37.59 43.38 7.02
N GLN A 787 37.28 42.42 6.15
CA GLN A 787 37.66 42.39 4.73
C GLN A 787 36.44 42.18 3.83
N GLY A 788 36.42 42.82 2.66
CA GLY A 788 35.36 42.67 1.65
C GLY A 788 34.04 43.40 1.95
N VAL A 789 34.06 44.33 2.92
CA VAL A 789 32.93 45.19 3.29
C VAL A 789 33.30 46.64 2.94
N ASP A 790 33.40 46.93 1.64
CA ASP A 790 33.70 48.30 1.16
C ASP A 790 32.40 49.13 1.06
N PRO A 791 32.38 50.38 1.56
CA PRO A 791 31.19 51.24 1.47
C PRO A 791 30.83 51.62 0.02
N GLU A 792 31.77 51.59 -0.93
CA GLU A 792 31.51 51.98 -2.33
C GLU A 792 30.66 50.97 -3.12
N VAL A 793 30.82 49.66 -2.87
CA VAL A 793 30.04 48.60 -3.52
C VAL A 793 28.54 48.65 -3.15
N SER A 794 28.22 49.30 -2.02
CA SER A 794 26.83 49.45 -1.56
C SER A 794 26.05 50.57 -2.29
N LYS A 795 26.74 51.47 -3.00
CA LYS A 795 26.10 52.51 -3.83
C LYS A 795 25.57 51.96 -5.16
N GLU A 796 26.33 51.10 -5.84
CA GLU A 796 25.93 50.48 -7.12
C GLU A 796 24.67 49.61 -6.95
N LEU A 797 24.59 48.83 -5.86
CA LEU A 797 23.42 47.99 -5.55
C LEU A 797 22.15 48.77 -5.15
N LYS A 798 22.28 50.04 -4.76
CA LYS A 798 21.14 50.93 -4.46
C LYS A 798 20.61 51.65 -5.70
N GLU A 799 21.42 51.80 -6.76
CA GLU A 799 20.99 52.39 -8.03
C GLU A 799 20.30 51.36 -8.94
N GLU A 800 20.73 50.10 -8.90
CA GLU A 800 20.09 49.00 -9.66
C GLU A 800 18.65 48.72 -9.18
N LYS A 801 18.37 48.84 -7.88
CA LYS A 801 17.03 48.68 -7.29
C LYS A 801 16.08 49.86 -7.46
N LYS A 802 16.51 50.94 -8.13
CA LYS A 802 15.66 52.09 -8.47
C LYS A 802 15.19 52.07 -9.93
N GLY A 803 15.63 51.09 -10.73
CA GLY A 803 15.30 50.94 -12.14
C GLY A 803 14.35 49.79 -12.48
N GLU A 804 13.99 48.94 -11.51
CA GLU A 804 12.85 48.01 -11.56
C GLU A 804 11.74 48.52 -10.65
#